data_AF-A0A146F7I6-F1
#
_entry.id   AF-A0A146F7I6-F1
#
_cell.length_a   1.000
_cell.length_b   1.000
_cell.length_c   1.000
_cell.angle_alpha   90.00
_cell.angle_beta   90.00
_cell.angle_gamma   90.00
#
_symmetry.space_group_name_H-M   'P 1'
#
loop_
_entity.id
_entity.type
_entity.pdbx_description
1 polymer ?
#
loop_
_entity_poly.entity_id
_entity_poly.type
_entity_poly.pdbx_seq_one_letter_code
_entity_poly.pdbx_strand_id
1 'polypeptide(L)'
;MSAPQPGSEFFTACLNIKDDLDLHIKRRREPASRFISRQDLLKIWQTKDRIQKVLYTDRRIDDDLQNIQDNFIAILSILVSIEATHCLANFRSLFLAGNITDKDLPLEREQIETFLPDRSQQVDRFDYIQCEFCPIVISCTTPLHCVSSKRRLPFEIEPEKLGIGGFGEVELVTITPRYWETDSKSYNDSAYLVACKKFDFKEAFLKEHKNLTILKESLTTQRHILQHYTAVDHDPHNYYILFPYAEHGDLYHFLYGGPGSYEIHNQFPGIPEESDTAIFKPLLRQCWALACAIEWLHDNIQVDGEHIMCAHLDLKPDNILIMNDASSVVGKWMISDFGISVLEPHKLGSSRPLSVGGCYRGPTIEVNPHRGRGTYRPPEAIIRTGSTVTANKIGRRSDIWAYGCIFTEVLAWAIGRREGVGHLAEERQIGATNDYYWDEHFVQSLSPLATGFKVRDSVVRWLAHTQNSTERVVGEWVKTIKEILIIDKEHRPKAQELVDHVASVYKSCDLPRIRDSQPLESPAEPRFRQPSIPELVVSVAVSPRGLFALVQDKDIIILSWSSQSSSHVQHTLVLSDADQRFTQAIFNANGEFLFVWARSSKRESLYVWKVEGMAGEPDFAVHYSLRSGIHSIEPARIERPFDTLNVILSCMVGDEYLLGLVKSGHLITTRLYLHRFEITRREDQTHVSISRGREVLEIPKGFNQASKIRAYEQQGVATAVLWNETSLFMSDLPPSNGHN
;
A
#
# COMPACT_ATOMS: atom_id res chain seq x y z
N MET A 1 -10.22 18.83 62.23
CA MET A 1 -10.72 17.63 62.94
C MET A 1 -10.47 16.44 62.03
N SER A 2 -9.82 15.39 62.53
CA SER A 2 -9.60 14.17 61.75
C SER A 2 -10.95 13.54 61.37
N ALA A 3 -11.14 13.25 60.08
CA ALA A 3 -12.33 12.54 59.62
C ALA A 3 -12.45 11.17 60.32
N PRO A 4 -13.68 10.63 60.50
CA PRO A 4 -13.88 9.28 61.04
C PRO A 4 -13.06 8.27 60.23
N GLN A 5 -12.51 7.24 60.89
CA GLN A 5 -11.81 6.18 60.16
C GLN A 5 -12.84 5.30 59.41
N PRO A 6 -12.56 4.90 58.15
CA PRO A 6 -13.46 4.03 57.40
C PRO A 6 -13.52 2.62 58.02
N GLY A 7 -14.72 2.03 58.01
CA GLY A 7 -14.95 0.65 58.44
C GLY A 7 -14.63 -0.40 57.38
N SER A 8 -14.73 -1.69 57.71
CA SER A 8 -14.47 -2.81 56.79
C SER A 8 -15.34 -2.76 55.53
N GLU A 9 -16.61 -2.37 55.66
CA GLU A 9 -17.55 -2.28 54.54
C GLU A 9 -17.12 -1.27 53.47
N PHE A 10 -16.46 -0.17 53.88
CA PHE A 10 -15.90 0.81 52.95
C PHE A 10 -14.79 0.19 52.09
N PHE A 11 -13.87 -0.55 52.72
CA PHE A 11 -12.75 -1.16 52.01
C PHE A 11 -13.24 -2.26 51.05
N THR A 12 -14.20 -3.08 51.49
CA THR A 12 -14.84 -4.07 50.61
C THR A 12 -15.55 -3.41 49.43
N ALA A 13 -16.28 -2.32 49.66
CA ALA A 13 -16.92 -1.58 48.57
C ALA A 13 -15.91 -0.98 47.59
N CYS A 14 -14.85 -0.35 48.08
CA CYS A 14 -13.77 0.19 47.23
C CYS A 14 -13.10 -0.89 46.39
N LEU A 15 -12.81 -2.06 46.97
CA LEU A 15 -12.21 -3.18 46.25
C LEU A 15 -13.14 -3.68 45.13
N ASN A 16 -14.41 -3.94 45.45
CA ASN A 16 -15.38 -4.39 44.46
C ASN A 16 -15.56 -3.38 43.32
N ILE A 17 -15.58 -2.08 43.64
CA ILE A 17 -15.68 -1.02 42.62
C ILE A 17 -14.44 -0.98 41.74
N LYS A 18 -13.23 -1.13 42.31
CA LYS A 18 -11.99 -1.20 41.52
C LYS A 18 -12.01 -2.42 40.58
N ASP A 19 -12.44 -3.57 41.07
CA ASP A 19 -12.55 -4.78 40.25
C ASP A 19 -13.53 -4.58 39.08
N ASP A 20 -14.67 -3.93 39.33
CA ASP A 20 -15.65 -3.61 38.30
C ASP A 20 -15.13 -2.55 37.30
N LEU A 21 -14.41 -1.52 37.77
CA LEU A 21 -13.75 -0.54 36.91
C LEU A 21 -12.76 -1.26 35.97
N ASP A 22 -11.91 -2.13 36.52
CA ASP A 22 -10.94 -2.92 35.78
C ASP A 22 -11.59 -3.87 34.75
N LEU A 23 -12.78 -4.40 35.06
CA LEU A 23 -13.56 -5.24 34.15
C LEU A 23 -14.15 -4.46 32.97
N HIS A 24 -14.54 -3.21 33.20
CA HIS A 24 -15.17 -2.35 32.20
C HIS A 24 -14.21 -1.44 31.44
N ILE A 25 -12.94 -1.34 31.83
CA ILE A 25 -11.90 -0.61 31.08
C ILE A 25 -11.72 -1.23 29.69
N LYS A 26 -11.88 -0.38 28.68
CA LYS A 26 -11.60 -0.69 27.27
C LYS A 26 -10.11 -0.57 26.99
N ARG A 27 -9.62 -1.28 25.97
CA ARG A 27 -8.19 -1.30 25.58
C ARG A 27 -7.25 -1.63 26.75
N ARG A 28 -7.68 -2.53 27.67
CA ARG A 28 -6.97 -2.86 28.93
C ARG A 28 -5.48 -3.19 28.76
N ARG A 29 -5.05 -3.76 27.63
CA ARG A 29 -3.65 -4.13 27.38
C ARG A 29 -2.75 -2.96 26.96
N GLU A 30 -3.33 -1.80 26.62
CA GLU A 30 -2.61 -0.64 26.10
C GLU A 30 -2.86 0.60 26.97
N PRO A 31 -1.98 0.89 27.95
CA PRO A 31 -2.18 1.99 28.90
C PRO A 31 -2.45 3.36 28.25
N ALA A 32 -1.82 3.66 27.12
CA ALA A 32 -2.01 4.91 26.40
C ALA A 32 -3.42 5.04 25.77
N SER A 33 -4.10 3.92 25.56
CA SER A 33 -5.41 3.82 24.89
C SER A 33 -6.53 3.46 25.86
N ARG A 34 -6.24 3.19 27.15
CA ARG A 34 -7.24 2.80 28.14
C ARG A 34 -8.25 3.91 28.39
N PHE A 35 -9.53 3.53 28.41
CA PHE A 35 -10.59 4.41 28.89
C PHE A 35 -11.80 3.59 29.38
N ILE A 36 -12.67 4.25 30.13
CA ILE A 36 -13.98 3.74 30.52
C ILE A 36 -15.08 4.68 30.02
N SER A 37 -16.17 4.11 29.51
CA SER A 37 -17.29 4.92 29.00
C SER A 37 -18.16 5.44 30.15
N ARG A 38 -18.82 6.58 29.94
CA ARG A 38 -19.77 7.11 30.93
C ARG A 38 -20.92 6.13 31.19
N GLN A 39 -21.34 5.35 30.18
CA GLN A 39 -22.39 4.34 30.31
C GLN A 39 -21.96 3.20 31.23
N ASP A 40 -20.69 2.79 31.17
CA ASP A 40 -20.18 1.74 32.05
C ASP A 40 -20.02 2.26 33.48
N LEU A 41 -19.58 3.52 33.66
CA LEU A 41 -19.58 4.16 34.99
C LEU A 41 -20.99 4.22 35.60
N LEU A 42 -22.02 4.56 34.81
CA LEU A 42 -23.40 4.57 35.30
C LEU A 42 -23.86 3.19 35.78
N LYS A 43 -23.45 2.10 35.12
CA LYS A 43 -23.76 0.73 35.56
C LYS A 43 -23.08 0.42 36.89
N ILE A 44 -21.80 0.77 37.03
CA ILE A 44 -21.01 0.55 38.26
C ILE A 44 -21.61 1.32 39.44
N TRP A 45 -22.00 2.57 39.20
CA TRP A 45 -22.55 3.48 40.22
C TRP A 45 -24.09 3.50 40.28
N GLN A 46 -24.75 2.49 39.71
CA GLN A 46 -26.22 2.44 39.64
C GLN A 46 -26.88 2.34 41.02
N THR A 47 -26.22 1.66 41.98
CA THR A 47 -26.81 1.36 43.28
C THR A 47 -26.45 2.40 44.34
N LYS A 48 -27.46 2.91 45.05
CA LYS A 48 -27.29 3.80 46.21
C LYS A 48 -26.32 3.23 47.24
N ASP A 49 -26.43 1.93 47.52
CA ASP A 49 -25.61 1.23 48.52
C ASP A 49 -24.10 1.40 48.28
N ARG A 50 -23.66 1.33 47.02
CA ARG A 50 -22.24 1.55 46.67
C ARG A 50 -21.79 2.97 46.97
N ILE A 51 -22.56 3.97 46.54
CA ILE A 51 -22.28 5.38 46.81
C ILE A 51 -22.25 5.64 48.32
N GLN A 52 -23.19 5.05 49.06
CA GLN A 52 -23.27 5.19 50.51
C GLN A 52 -22.11 4.55 51.26
N LYS A 53 -21.65 3.38 50.84
CA LYS A 53 -20.51 2.71 51.47
C LYS A 53 -19.19 3.45 51.22
N VAL A 54 -19.02 4.07 50.05
CA VAL A 54 -17.82 4.83 49.70
C VAL A 54 -17.83 6.23 50.33
N LEU A 55 -18.98 6.89 50.38
CA LEU A 55 -19.18 8.19 51.05
C LEU A 55 -19.61 7.99 52.51
N TYR A 56 -18.86 7.16 53.25
CA TYR A 56 -19.22 6.61 54.57
C TYR A 56 -19.50 7.63 55.68
N THR A 57 -19.13 8.90 55.50
CA THR A 57 -19.37 10.00 56.44
C THR A 57 -20.64 10.78 56.14
N ASP A 58 -21.21 10.67 54.93
CA ASP A 58 -22.38 11.44 54.52
C ASP A 58 -23.67 10.71 54.89
N ARG A 59 -24.51 11.38 55.70
CA ARG A 59 -25.79 10.85 56.19
C ARG A 59 -26.99 11.27 55.35
N ARG A 60 -26.81 12.13 54.34
CA ARG A 60 -27.88 12.73 53.52
C ARG A 60 -27.73 12.39 52.04
N ILE A 61 -27.26 11.18 51.74
CA ILE A 61 -27.00 10.74 50.36
C ILE A 61 -28.28 10.70 49.52
N ASP A 62 -29.43 10.47 50.14
CA ASP A 62 -30.73 10.49 49.43
C ASP A 62 -31.00 11.81 48.72
N ASP A 63 -30.62 12.94 49.32
CA ASP A 63 -30.87 14.28 48.76
C ASP A 63 -29.98 14.56 47.53
N ASP A 64 -28.82 13.91 47.46
CA ASP A 64 -27.77 14.20 46.46
C ASP A 64 -27.52 13.06 45.48
N LEU A 65 -28.17 11.90 45.64
CA LEU A 65 -27.90 10.69 44.88
C LEU A 65 -27.94 10.94 43.37
N GLN A 66 -29.00 11.58 42.89
CA GLN A 66 -29.17 11.88 41.48
C GLN A 66 -28.08 12.84 40.97
N ASN A 67 -27.77 13.88 41.75
CA ASN A 67 -26.72 14.84 41.40
C ASN A 67 -25.33 14.15 41.33
N ILE A 68 -25.02 13.25 42.26
CA ILE A 68 -23.80 12.44 42.25
C ILE A 68 -23.72 11.59 40.97
N GLN A 69 -24.80 10.87 40.63
CA GLN A 69 -24.87 10.02 39.44
C GLN A 69 -24.75 10.80 38.12
N ASP A 70 -25.27 12.03 38.09
CA ASP A 70 -25.28 12.87 36.90
C ASP A 70 -23.97 13.65 36.71
N ASN A 71 -23.29 14.06 37.79
CA ASN A 71 -22.22 15.05 37.70
C ASN A 71 -20.88 14.63 38.34
N PHE A 72 -20.78 13.48 39.02
CA PHE A 72 -19.58 13.17 39.81
C PHE A 72 -19.09 11.72 39.76
N ILE A 73 -19.66 10.85 38.93
CA ILE A 73 -19.26 9.43 38.88
C ILE A 73 -17.85 9.23 38.33
N ALA A 74 -17.35 10.10 37.46
CA ALA A 74 -15.97 10.02 36.97
C ALA A 74 -14.98 10.44 38.06
N ILE A 75 -15.19 11.60 38.70
CA ILE A 75 -14.39 12.05 39.85
C ILE A 75 -14.42 11.00 40.96
N LEU A 76 -15.59 10.49 41.33
CA LEU A 76 -15.74 9.49 42.37
C LEU A 76 -14.96 8.21 42.05
N SER A 77 -14.97 7.78 40.79
CA SER A 77 -14.18 6.62 40.33
C SER A 77 -12.68 6.87 40.46
N ILE A 78 -12.19 8.05 40.04
CA ILE A 78 -10.78 8.42 40.19
C ILE A 78 -10.37 8.41 41.66
N LEU A 79 -11.17 9.02 42.55
CA LEU A 79 -10.89 9.09 43.98
C LEU A 79 -10.83 7.71 44.64
N VAL A 80 -11.71 6.78 44.24
CA VAL A 80 -11.66 5.38 44.69
C VAL A 80 -10.39 4.70 44.17
N SER A 81 -10.05 4.86 42.88
CA SER A 81 -8.86 4.25 42.26
C SER A 81 -7.54 4.68 42.92
N ILE A 82 -7.43 5.96 43.31
CA ILE A 82 -6.22 6.49 43.98
C ILE A 82 -6.27 6.38 45.51
N GLU A 83 -7.32 5.81 46.08
CA GLU A 83 -7.52 5.66 47.53
C GLU A 83 -7.52 7.01 48.28
N ALA A 84 -8.17 8.02 47.70
CA ALA A 84 -8.31 9.35 48.30
C ALA A 84 -9.35 9.37 49.43
N THR A 85 -9.11 8.58 50.49
CA THR A 85 -10.02 8.44 51.65
C THR A 85 -10.40 9.77 52.28
N HIS A 86 -9.47 10.74 52.31
CA HIS A 86 -9.74 12.10 52.78
C HIS A 86 -10.80 12.83 51.94
N CYS A 87 -10.71 12.73 50.61
CA CYS A 87 -11.67 13.36 49.70
C CYS A 87 -13.03 12.66 49.76
N LEU A 88 -13.04 11.32 49.82
CA LEU A 88 -14.26 10.53 49.96
C LEU A 88 -15.00 10.85 51.28
N ALA A 89 -14.26 11.04 52.37
CA ALA A 89 -14.82 11.41 53.67
C ALA A 89 -15.35 12.86 53.73
N ASN A 90 -14.87 13.75 52.86
CA ASN A 90 -15.25 15.16 52.82
C ASN A 90 -15.92 15.53 51.49
N PHE A 91 -16.49 14.54 50.80
CA PHE A 91 -16.95 14.68 49.42
C PHE A 91 -17.98 15.79 49.24
N ARG A 92 -18.94 15.90 50.18
CA ARG A 92 -19.94 16.95 50.15
C ARG A 92 -19.33 18.35 50.20
N SER A 93 -18.44 18.61 51.16
CA SER A 93 -17.82 19.93 51.31
C SER A 93 -16.87 20.28 50.18
N LEU A 94 -16.21 19.29 49.58
CA LEU A 94 -15.22 19.50 48.53
C LEU A 94 -15.85 19.61 47.14
N PHE A 95 -16.86 18.78 46.83
CA PHE A 95 -17.42 18.65 45.48
C PHE A 95 -18.88 19.10 45.40
N LEU A 96 -19.78 18.61 46.27
CA LEU A 96 -21.21 18.96 46.18
C LEU A 96 -21.50 20.44 46.51
N ALA A 97 -20.74 21.01 47.45
CA ALA A 97 -20.76 22.44 47.77
C ALA A 97 -19.70 23.25 46.99
N GLY A 98 -18.88 22.57 46.19
CA GLY A 98 -17.81 23.15 45.39
C GLY A 98 -18.25 23.47 43.95
N ASN A 99 -17.29 23.83 43.12
CA ASN A 99 -17.51 24.20 41.72
C ASN A 99 -16.99 23.16 40.72
N ILE A 100 -16.26 22.13 41.18
CA ILE A 100 -15.61 21.13 40.32
C ILE A 100 -16.54 19.93 40.15
N THR A 101 -16.83 19.56 38.91
CA THR A 101 -17.69 18.44 38.51
C THR A 101 -17.01 17.60 37.42
N ASP A 102 -17.63 16.48 37.02
CA ASP A 102 -17.14 15.63 35.93
C ASP A 102 -16.99 16.40 34.60
N LYS A 103 -17.75 17.50 34.40
CA LYS A 103 -17.66 18.33 33.18
C LYS A 103 -16.37 19.13 33.11
N ASP A 104 -15.74 19.37 34.25
CA ASP A 104 -14.48 20.11 34.37
C ASP A 104 -13.26 19.22 34.15
N LEU A 105 -13.44 17.89 34.06
CA LEU A 105 -12.38 16.96 33.73
C LEU A 105 -11.95 17.07 32.25
N PRO A 106 -10.65 16.91 31.92
CA PRO A 106 -9.54 16.72 32.86
C PRO A 106 -9.11 18.04 33.52
N LEU A 107 -8.72 17.95 34.78
CA LEU A 107 -8.28 19.07 35.61
C LEU A 107 -6.79 19.36 35.43
N GLU A 108 -6.43 20.63 35.61
CA GLU A 108 -5.04 21.05 35.78
C GLU A 108 -4.51 20.74 37.18
N ARG A 109 -3.19 20.61 37.27
CA ARG A 109 -2.53 20.19 38.52
C ARG A 109 -2.88 21.11 39.68
N GLU A 110 -2.93 22.43 39.46
CA GLU A 110 -3.28 23.40 40.51
C GLU A 110 -4.71 23.19 41.01
N GLN A 111 -5.64 22.79 40.14
CA GLN A 111 -7.02 22.49 40.52
C GLN A 111 -7.09 21.22 41.39
N ILE A 112 -6.30 20.20 41.06
CA ILE A 112 -6.22 18.95 41.83
C ILE A 112 -5.65 19.21 43.23
N GLU A 113 -4.64 20.07 43.34
CA GLU A 113 -4.01 20.45 44.61
C GLU A 113 -5.00 21.15 45.57
N THR A 114 -6.06 21.79 45.06
CA THR A 114 -7.07 22.46 45.92
C THR A 114 -7.83 21.51 46.84
N PHE A 115 -8.12 20.28 46.38
CA PHE A 115 -8.85 19.26 47.17
C PHE A 115 -7.96 18.12 47.67
N LEU A 116 -6.69 18.09 47.25
CA LEU A 116 -5.63 17.20 47.75
C LEU A 116 -4.41 17.99 48.28
N PRO A 117 -4.60 18.93 49.23
CA PRO A 117 -3.49 19.73 49.74
C PRO A 117 -2.46 18.85 50.45
N ASP A 118 -1.19 19.16 50.25
CA ASP A 118 -0.02 18.45 50.82
C ASP A 118 0.04 16.95 50.52
N ARG A 119 -0.68 16.47 49.49
CA ARG A 119 -0.78 15.05 49.09
C ARG A 119 -0.22 14.83 47.68
N SER A 120 1.03 15.22 47.46
CA SER A 120 1.69 15.19 46.14
C SER A 120 1.53 13.86 45.39
N GLN A 121 1.71 12.72 46.07
CA GLN A 121 1.55 11.41 45.44
C GLN A 121 0.11 11.15 44.94
N GLN A 122 -0.92 11.62 45.66
CA GLN A 122 -2.31 11.47 45.22
C GLN A 122 -2.64 12.44 44.09
N VAL A 123 -2.05 13.64 44.10
CA VAL A 123 -2.13 14.61 42.99
C VAL A 123 -1.54 14.01 41.72
N ASP A 124 -0.32 13.46 41.78
CA ASP A 124 0.34 12.82 40.64
C ASP A 124 -0.48 11.65 40.09
N ARG A 125 -1.05 10.83 40.99
CA ARG A 125 -1.89 9.70 40.57
C ARG A 125 -3.21 10.17 39.95
N PHE A 126 -3.86 11.20 40.50
CA PHE A 126 -5.09 11.76 39.92
C PHE A 126 -4.80 12.31 38.52
N ASP A 127 -3.76 13.13 38.39
CA ASP A 127 -3.38 13.75 37.12
C ASP A 127 -3.03 12.70 36.06
N TYR A 128 -2.38 11.60 36.47
CA TYR A 128 -2.08 10.48 35.59
C TYR A 128 -3.33 9.71 35.14
N ILE A 129 -4.21 9.29 36.06
CA ILE A 129 -5.32 8.37 35.71
C ILE A 129 -6.57 9.07 35.17
N GLN A 130 -6.75 10.38 35.43
CA GLN A 130 -7.98 11.09 35.03
C GLN A 130 -8.31 10.94 33.54
N CYS A 131 -7.28 10.83 32.70
CA CYS A 131 -7.44 10.64 31.26
C CYS A 131 -8.24 9.37 30.89
N GLU A 132 -8.14 8.29 31.67
CA GLU A 132 -8.91 7.05 31.47
C GLU A 132 -10.42 7.27 31.63
N PHE A 133 -10.81 8.30 32.38
CA PHE A 133 -12.20 8.68 32.61
C PHE A 133 -12.66 9.86 31.73
N CYS A 134 -11.78 10.33 30.83
CA CYS A 134 -12.03 11.47 29.95
C CYS A 134 -11.95 11.11 28.45
N PRO A 135 -12.72 10.12 27.96
CA PRO A 135 -12.84 9.90 26.52
C PRO A 135 -13.49 11.10 25.81
N ILE A 136 -13.02 11.45 24.63
CA ILE A 136 -13.62 12.50 23.80
C ILE A 136 -14.84 11.99 23.03
N VAL A 137 -15.80 12.87 22.82
CA VAL A 137 -16.82 12.69 21.78
C VAL A 137 -16.24 13.22 20.47
N ILE A 138 -16.24 12.38 19.43
CA ILE A 138 -15.84 12.78 18.09
C ILE A 138 -17.09 13.21 17.31
N SER A 139 -17.07 14.41 16.76
CA SER A 139 -18.15 14.94 15.91
C SER A 139 -17.72 14.95 14.45
N CYS A 140 -18.57 14.45 13.56
CA CYS A 140 -18.35 14.50 12.11
C CYS A 140 -18.63 15.88 11.49
N THR A 141 -19.18 16.81 12.27
CA THR A 141 -19.43 18.19 11.85
C THR A 141 -18.26 19.12 12.14
N THR A 142 -17.42 18.78 13.12
CA THR A 142 -16.18 19.50 13.41
C THR A 142 -15.14 19.12 12.36
N PRO A 143 -14.50 20.06 11.65
CA PRO A 143 -13.50 19.73 10.63
C PRO A 143 -12.20 19.13 11.20
N LEU A 144 -11.77 19.61 12.37
CA LEU A 144 -10.55 19.18 13.06
C LEU A 144 -10.74 19.23 14.58
N HIS A 145 -10.51 18.12 15.26
CA HIS A 145 -10.45 18.05 16.72
C HIS A 145 -9.00 18.15 17.19
N CYS A 146 -8.67 19.18 17.98
CA CYS A 146 -7.41 19.25 18.70
C CYS A 146 -7.59 18.66 20.10
N VAL A 147 -6.93 17.54 20.38
CA VAL A 147 -7.18 16.71 21.56
C VAL A 147 -5.91 16.60 22.38
N SER A 148 -5.95 17.08 23.63
CA SER A 148 -4.83 16.94 24.56
C SER A 148 -4.57 15.49 24.96
N SER A 149 -3.34 15.17 25.37
CA SER A 149 -2.95 13.86 25.92
C SER A 149 -3.70 13.45 27.19
N LYS A 150 -4.31 14.42 27.90
CA LYS A 150 -5.19 14.19 29.06
C LYS A 150 -6.59 13.66 28.70
N ARG A 151 -6.90 13.51 27.41
CA ARG A 151 -8.15 12.90 26.93
C ARG A 151 -7.83 11.67 26.08
N ARG A 152 -8.76 10.71 26.09
CA ARG A 152 -8.61 9.43 25.36
C ARG A 152 -9.50 9.38 24.14
N LEU A 153 -9.02 8.73 23.09
CA LEU A 153 -9.85 8.45 21.91
C LEU A 153 -10.82 7.31 22.24
N PRO A 154 -12.10 7.40 21.83
CA PRO A 154 -13.15 6.45 22.19
C PRO A 154 -13.09 5.14 21.36
N PHE A 155 -11.88 4.66 21.04
CA PHE A 155 -11.66 3.47 20.22
C PHE A 155 -11.89 2.21 21.04
N GLU A 156 -13.04 1.58 20.85
CA GLU A 156 -13.58 0.52 21.72
C GLU A 156 -12.67 -0.69 21.84
N ILE A 157 -12.11 -1.13 20.70
CA ILE A 157 -11.23 -2.28 20.58
C ILE A 157 -9.94 -1.90 19.83
N GLU A 158 -9.02 -2.86 19.76
CA GLU A 158 -7.82 -2.71 18.94
C GLU A 158 -8.20 -2.49 17.48
N PRO A 159 -7.71 -1.40 16.86
CA PRO A 159 -7.96 -1.16 15.44
C PRO A 159 -7.45 -2.31 14.59
N GLU A 160 -8.27 -2.74 13.64
CA GLU A 160 -7.89 -3.79 12.69
C GLU A 160 -7.18 -3.14 11.49
N LYS A 161 -6.04 -3.67 11.08
CA LYS A 161 -5.32 -3.14 9.91
C LYS A 161 -6.09 -3.46 8.64
N LEU A 162 -6.54 -2.43 7.92
CA LEU A 162 -7.17 -2.58 6.60
C LEU A 162 -6.12 -2.62 5.48
N GLY A 163 -5.00 -1.92 5.65
CA GLY A 163 -3.91 -1.92 4.67
C GLY A 163 -2.77 -0.97 5.01
N ILE A 164 -1.61 -1.19 4.38
CA ILE A 164 -0.44 -0.32 4.45
C ILE A 164 -0.25 0.31 3.07
N GLY A 165 -0.59 1.59 2.94
CA GLY A 165 -0.33 2.37 1.73
C GLY A 165 1.03 3.07 1.78
N GLY A 166 1.47 3.62 0.65
CA GLY A 166 2.72 4.42 0.57
C GLY A 166 2.71 5.74 1.37
N PHE A 167 1.58 6.11 1.97
CA PHE A 167 1.34 7.42 2.60
C PHE A 167 0.71 7.33 4.01
N GLY A 168 0.60 6.13 4.59
CA GLY A 168 0.06 5.94 5.94
C GLY A 168 -0.60 4.57 6.14
N GLU A 169 -0.84 4.23 7.40
CA GLU A 169 -1.56 3.03 7.81
C GLU A 169 -3.05 3.36 7.92
N VAL A 170 -3.90 2.53 7.29
CA VAL A 170 -5.36 2.65 7.39
C VAL A 170 -5.88 1.51 8.24
N GLU A 171 -6.62 1.86 9.29
CA GLU A 171 -7.16 0.94 10.27
C GLU A 171 -8.68 1.06 10.32
N LEU A 172 -9.38 -0.05 10.55
CA LEU A 172 -10.79 -0.08 10.91
C LEU A 172 -10.91 0.22 12.40
N VAL A 173 -11.57 1.32 12.72
CA VAL A 173 -11.77 1.77 14.08
C VAL A 173 -13.24 1.61 14.46
N THR A 174 -13.45 0.99 15.62
CA THR A 174 -14.76 0.89 16.26
C THR A 174 -14.89 1.97 17.33
N ILE A 175 -15.78 2.94 17.13
CA ILE A 175 -16.06 4.02 18.08
C ILE A 175 -17.15 3.57 19.06
N THR A 176 -16.89 3.74 20.35
CA THR A 176 -17.80 3.37 21.44
C THR A 176 -19.17 4.05 21.31
N PRO A 177 -20.30 3.38 21.67
CA PRO A 177 -21.61 4.01 21.77
C PRO A 177 -21.59 5.34 22.52
N ARG A 178 -22.30 6.34 22.02
CA ARG A 178 -22.44 7.69 22.57
C ARG A 178 -21.23 8.61 22.42
N TYR A 179 -20.17 8.17 21.75
CA TYR A 179 -18.95 8.95 21.50
C TYR A 179 -18.72 9.31 20.03
N TRP A 180 -19.70 9.03 19.17
CA TRP A 180 -19.79 9.56 17.81
C TRP A 180 -21.00 10.48 17.68
N GLU A 181 -20.78 11.75 17.40
CA GLU A 181 -21.81 12.73 17.10
C GLU A 181 -22.00 12.87 15.58
N THR A 182 -23.22 12.60 15.13
CA THR A 182 -23.64 12.69 13.74
C THR A 182 -23.96 14.12 13.32
N ASP A 183 -24.12 14.33 12.03
CA ASP A 183 -24.55 15.60 11.42
C ASP A 183 -25.88 16.13 11.98
N SER A 184 -26.78 15.24 12.36
CA SER A 184 -28.05 15.56 13.02
C SER A 184 -27.92 15.97 14.50
N LYS A 185 -26.69 16.10 15.04
CA LYS A 185 -26.39 16.30 16.47
C LYS A 185 -26.97 15.19 17.37
N SER A 186 -27.16 14.01 16.80
CA SER A 186 -27.50 12.79 17.55
C SER A 186 -26.26 11.94 17.75
N TYR A 187 -26.30 11.08 18.77
CA TYR A 187 -25.20 10.19 19.11
C TYR A 187 -25.46 8.77 18.64
N ASN A 188 -24.41 8.03 18.30
CA ASN A 188 -24.51 6.61 17.99
C ASN A 188 -25.00 5.81 19.21
N ASP A 189 -26.05 5.00 19.03
CA ASP A 189 -26.54 4.11 20.10
C ASP A 189 -25.82 2.75 20.11
N SER A 190 -25.22 2.36 18.98
CA SER A 190 -24.37 1.19 18.82
C SER A 190 -22.94 1.59 18.47
N ALA A 191 -22.01 0.64 18.56
CA ALA A 191 -20.64 0.84 18.10
C ALA A 191 -20.62 1.29 16.63
N TYR A 192 -19.79 2.29 16.31
CA TYR A 192 -19.76 2.93 14.99
C TYR A 192 -18.43 2.68 14.29
N LEU A 193 -18.47 2.15 13.07
CA LEU A 193 -17.28 1.77 12.30
C LEU A 193 -16.83 2.91 11.39
N VAL A 194 -15.53 3.21 11.42
CA VAL A 194 -14.89 4.19 10.52
C VAL A 194 -13.56 3.64 10.02
N ALA A 195 -13.18 4.02 8.80
CA ALA A 195 -11.81 3.87 8.35
C ALA A 195 -10.98 5.05 8.90
N CYS A 196 -9.84 4.76 9.50
CA CYS A 196 -8.98 5.74 10.15
C CYS A 196 -7.60 5.70 9.52
N LYS A 197 -7.20 6.77 8.84
CA LYS A 197 -5.84 6.92 8.33
C LYS A 197 -4.99 7.59 9.40
N LYS A 198 -3.96 6.87 9.87
CA LYS A 198 -2.99 7.39 10.84
C LYS A 198 -1.75 7.92 10.11
N PHE A 199 -1.23 9.04 10.60
CA PHE A 199 -0.04 9.69 10.05
C PHE A 199 1.07 9.77 11.09
N ASP A 200 2.29 9.46 10.66
CA ASP A 200 3.50 9.60 11.47
C ASP A 200 4.02 11.06 11.52
N PHE A 201 3.72 11.84 10.48
CA PHE A 201 4.23 13.21 10.31
C PHE A 201 3.09 14.22 10.17
N LYS A 202 3.20 15.32 10.93
CA LYS A 202 2.18 16.38 10.96
C LYS A 202 2.02 17.05 9.60
N GLU A 203 3.10 17.21 8.84
CA GLU A 203 3.09 17.86 7.53
C GLU A 203 2.26 17.06 6.51
N ALA A 204 2.38 15.73 6.52
CA ALA A 204 1.61 14.86 5.64
C ALA A 204 0.11 14.91 6.01
N PHE A 205 -0.19 14.85 7.31
CA PHE A 205 -1.54 15.00 7.84
C PHE A 205 -2.17 16.35 7.43
N LEU A 206 -1.48 17.47 7.67
CA LEU A 206 -1.99 18.80 7.35
C LEU A 206 -2.18 18.99 5.84
N LYS A 207 -1.29 18.44 5.02
CA LYS A 207 -1.42 18.50 3.56
C LYS A 207 -2.67 17.77 3.09
N GLU A 208 -2.88 16.54 3.54
CA GLU A 208 -4.03 15.74 3.13
C GLU A 208 -5.34 16.30 3.70
N HIS A 209 -5.36 16.71 4.97
CA HIS A 209 -6.51 17.37 5.60
C HIS A 209 -6.90 18.65 4.85
N LYS A 210 -5.92 19.48 4.45
CA LYS A 210 -6.17 20.68 3.64
C LYS A 210 -6.79 20.33 2.29
N ASN A 211 -6.23 19.36 1.57
CA ASN A 211 -6.77 18.94 0.27
C ASN A 211 -8.22 18.47 0.41
N LEU A 212 -8.50 17.61 1.38
CA LEU A 212 -9.84 17.08 1.65
C LEU A 212 -10.81 18.18 2.11
N THR A 213 -10.35 19.17 2.87
CA THR A 213 -11.16 20.32 3.29
C THR A 213 -11.61 21.13 2.07
N ILE A 214 -10.72 21.44 1.14
CA ILE A 214 -11.04 22.14 -0.11
C ILE A 214 -12.10 21.36 -0.91
N LEU A 215 -11.97 20.03 -1.02
CA LEU A 215 -12.96 19.19 -1.72
C LEU A 215 -14.31 19.14 -0.99
N LYS A 216 -14.32 19.22 0.34
CA LYS A 216 -15.53 19.17 1.16
C LYS A 216 -16.29 20.50 1.16
N GLU A 217 -15.56 21.62 1.14
CA GLU A 217 -16.10 22.98 1.17
C GLU A 217 -16.47 23.53 -0.22
N SER A 218 -16.20 22.76 -1.29
CA SER A 218 -16.56 23.14 -2.64
C SER A 218 -18.07 23.42 -2.79
N LEU A 219 -18.41 24.52 -3.47
CA LEU A 219 -19.78 24.91 -3.79
C LEU A 219 -20.45 23.96 -4.78
N THR A 220 -19.64 23.27 -5.59
CA THR A 220 -20.07 22.14 -6.43
C THR A 220 -19.75 20.84 -5.70
N THR A 221 -20.53 19.79 -5.91
CA THR A 221 -20.32 18.50 -5.25
C THR A 221 -20.26 17.35 -6.25
N GLN A 222 -19.53 16.30 -5.90
CA GLN A 222 -19.44 15.07 -6.67
C GLN A 222 -19.55 13.85 -5.76
N ARG A 223 -20.45 12.93 -6.12
CA ARG A 223 -20.81 11.78 -5.29
C ARG A 223 -19.85 10.61 -5.38
N HIS A 224 -18.90 10.63 -6.32
CA HIS A 224 -17.89 9.59 -6.55
C HIS A 224 -16.49 10.02 -6.06
N ILE A 225 -16.42 11.00 -5.16
CA ILE A 225 -15.22 11.41 -4.43
C ILE A 225 -15.42 11.06 -2.95
N LEU A 226 -14.46 10.36 -2.35
CA LEU A 226 -14.50 10.02 -0.93
C LEU A 226 -14.29 11.26 -0.08
N GLN A 227 -15.30 11.58 0.73
CA GLN A 227 -15.24 12.67 1.70
C GLN A 227 -14.90 12.12 3.08
N HIS A 228 -14.00 12.81 3.77
CA HIS A 228 -13.70 12.52 5.17
C HIS A 228 -14.82 13.03 6.09
N TYR A 229 -15.04 12.34 7.21
CA TYR A 229 -15.90 12.82 8.27
C TYR A 229 -15.24 13.98 9.02
N THR A 230 -14.08 13.73 9.63
CA THR A 230 -13.34 14.70 10.45
C THR A 230 -11.87 14.31 10.53
N ALA A 231 -11.03 15.22 10.98
CA ALA A 231 -9.66 14.96 11.40
C ALA A 231 -9.48 15.10 12.92
N VAL A 232 -8.42 14.48 13.45
CA VAL A 232 -8.03 14.54 14.87
C VAL A 232 -6.52 14.74 14.98
N ASP A 233 -6.11 15.80 15.68
CA ASP A 233 -4.74 16.06 16.12
C ASP A 233 -4.67 15.73 17.62
N HIS A 234 -4.15 14.57 17.97
CA HIS A 234 -4.11 14.04 19.34
C HIS A 234 -2.68 14.06 19.91
N ASP A 235 -2.51 14.80 21.00
CA ASP A 235 -1.22 14.94 21.63
C ASP A 235 -0.77 13.66 22.39
N PRO A 236 0.53 13.33 22.38
CA PRO A 236 1.58 13.91 21.56
C PRO A 236 1.72 13.15 20.23
N HIS A 237 1.77 13.88 19.11
CA HIS A 237 2.19 13.37 17.80
C HIS A 237 1.35 12.22 17.22
N ASN A 238 0.04 12.16 17.48
CA ASN A 238 -0.87 11.23 16.82
C ASN A 238 -1.86 11.99 15.95
N TYR A 239 -1.83 11.77 14.64
CA TYR A 239 -2.70 12.48 13.70
C TYR A 239 -3.56 11.50 12.90
N TYR A 240 -4.86 11.77 12.82
CA TYR A 240 -5.84 10.87 12.24
C TYR A 240 -6.80 11.60 11.31
N ILE A 241 -7.14 10.97 10.18
CA ILE A 241 -8.29 11.39 9.36
C ILE A 241 -9.28 10.23 9.30
N LEU A 242 -10.54 10.52 9.65
CA LEU A 242 -11.61 9.52 9.74
C LEU A 242 -12.49 9.60 8.49
N PHE A 243 -12.71 8.45 7.86
CA PHE A 243 -13.47 8.28 6.63
C PHE A 243 -14.64 7.29 6.83
N PRO A 244 -15.66 7.35 5.95
CA PRO A 244 -16.58 6.23 5.79
C PRO A 244 -15.81 4.92 5.56
N TYR A 245 -16.24 3.85 6.21
CA TYR A 245 -15.69 2.52 5.97
C TYR A 245 -16.25 1.93 4.67
N ALA A 246 -15.37 1.47 3.78
CA ALA A 246 -15.74 0.79 2.55
C ALA A 246 -15.81 -0.73 2.77
N GLU A 247 -17.01 -1.22 3.09
CA GLU A 247 -17.26 -2.63 3.44
C GLU A 247 -16.82 -3.63 2.36
N HIS A 248 -16.83 -3.21 1.08
CA HIS A 248 -16.46 -4.07 -0.03
C HIS A 248 -15.00 -3.93 -0.47
N GLY A 249 -14.17 -3.21 0.28
CA GLY A 249 -12.76 -2.96 -0.05
C GLY A 249 -12.58 -1.98 -1.20
N ASP A 250 -11.51 -2.18 -1.97
CA ASP A 250 -11.14 -1.33 -3.11
C ASP A 250 -11.24 -2.08 -4.46
N LEU A 251 -11.05 -1.33 -5.55
CA LEU A 251 -11.13 -1.87 -6.90
C LEU A 251 -9.99 -2.86 -7.19
N TYR A 252 -8.84 -2.77 -6.52
CA TYR A 252 -7.80 -3.79 -6.66
C TYR A 252 -8.29 -5.14 -6.12
N HIS A 253 -8.91 -5.15 -4.94
CA HIS A 253 -9.55 -6.36 -4.39
C HIS A 253 -10.63 -6.91 -5.32
N PHE A 254 -11.47 -6.04 -5.88
CA PHE A 254 -12.50 -6.43 -6.86
C PHE A 254 -11.90 -7.10 -8.11
N LEU A 255 -10.85 -6.52 -8.68
CA LEU A 255 -10.25 -6.98 -9.94
C LEU A 255 -9.34 -8.21 -9.76
N TYR A 256 -8.49 -8.19 -8.74
CA TYR A 256 -7.42 -9.18 -8.52
C TYR A 256 -7.73 -10.18 -7.41
N GLY A 257 -8.74 -9.92 -6.58
CA GLY A 257 -9.10 -10.80 -5.48
C GLY A 257 -8.34 -10.62 -4.18
N GLY A 258 -7.44 -9.63 -4.09
CA GLY A 258 -6.64 -9.35 -2.90
C GLY A 258 -5.81 -10.54 -2.37
N PRO A 259 -5.05 -10.36 -1.28
CA PRO A 259 -4.41 -11.46 -0.58
C PRO A 259 -5.43 -12.20 0.32
N GLY A 260 -5.73 -13.47 0.02
CA GLY A 260 -6.49 -14.35 0.94
C GLY A 260 -8.00 -14.50 0.64
N SER A 261 -8.83 -14.38 1.67
CA SER A 261 -10.26 -14.78 1.73
C SER A 261 -11.26 -13.82 1.07
N TYR A 262 -10.82 -12.96 0.15
CA TYR A 262 -11.71 -12.02 -0.54
C TYR A 262 -12.44 -12.74 -1.69
N GLU A 263 -13.60 -13.28 -1.33
CA GLU A 263 -14.51 -13.97 -2.24
C GLU A 263 -15.50 -12.98 -2.84
N ILE A 264 -15.39 -12.74 -4.14
CA ILE A 264 -16.18 -11.69 -4.80
C ILE A 264 -17.68 -11.93 -4.69
N HIS A 265 -18.14 -13.19 -4.74
CA HIS A 265 -19.56 -13.53 -4.62
C HIS A 265 -20.10 -13.34 -3.19
N ASN A 266 -19.24 -13.34 -2.17
CA ASN A 266 -19.65 -13.00 -0.81
C ASN A 266 -19.87 -11.48 -0.68
N GLN A 267 -19.05 -10.68 -1.37
CA GLN A 267 -19.14 -9.22 -1.35
C GLN A 267 -20.24 -8.70 -2.29
N PHE A 268 -20.40 -9.34 -3.44
CA PHE A 268 -21.29 -8.93 -4.52
C PHE A 268 -22.09 -10.14 -5.05
N PRO A 269 -23.10 -10.61 -4.28
CA PRO A 269 -23.87 -11.80 -4.64
C PRO A 269 -24.72 -11.63 -5.91
N GLY A 270 -24.93 -10.39 -6.37
CA GLY A 270 -25.67 -10.07 -7.59
C GLY A 270 -24.82 -10.03 -8.87
N ILE A 271 -23.51 -10.32 -8.80
CA ILE A 271 -22.67 -10.43 -10.00
C ILE A 271 -23.11 -11.65 -10.79
N PRO A 272 -23.41 -11.50 -12.10
CA PRO A 272 -23.83 -12.61 -12.92
C PRO A 272 -22.64 -13.49 -13.31
N GLU A 273 -22.94 -14.70 -13.79
CA GLU A 273 -21.95 -15.66 -14.27
C GLU A 273 -21.02 -15.05 -15.34
N GLU A 274 -19.82 -15.59 -15.49
CA GLU A 274 -18.78 -15.04 -16.38
C GLU A 274 -19.20 -14.87 -17.84
N SER A 275 -20.07 -15.75 -18.35
CA SER A 275 -20.57 -15.68 -19.73
C SER A 275 -21.71 -14.67 -19.93
N ASP A 276 -22.20 -14.04 -18.86
CA ASP A 276 -23.33 -13.11 -18.94
C ASP A 276 -22.89 -11.67 -19.21
N THR A 277 -23.30 -11.18 -20.38
CA THR A 277 -23.10 -9.81 -20.87
C THR A 277 -23.76 -8.73 -20.01
N ALA A 278 -24.69 -9.10 -19.11
CA ALA A 278 -25.37 -8.18 -18.21
C ALA A 278 -24.41 -7.40 -17.29
N ILE A 279 -23.19 -7.91 -17.07
CA ILE A 279 -22.17 -7.26 -16.24
C ILE A 279 -21.55 -6.00 -16.87
N PHE A 280 -21.59 -5.85 -18.19
CA PHE A 280 -20.94 -4.72 -18.86
C PHE A 280 -21.55 -3.38 -18.45
N LYS A 281 -22.88 -3.30 -18.40
CA LYS A 281 -23.58 -2.04 -18.13
C LYS A 281 -23.36 -1.53 -16.69
N PRO A 282 -23.45 -2.36 -15.62
CA PRO A 282 -23.09 -1.96 -14.26
C PRO A 282 -21.65 -1.46 -14.13
N LEU A 283 -20.67 -2.15 -14.74
CA LEU A 283 -19.27 -1.74 -14.72
C LEU A 283 -19.07 -0.40 -15.45
N LEU A 284 -19.59 -0.28 -16.68
CA LEU A 284 -19.50 0.96 -17.46
C LEU A 284 -20.17 2.15 -16.78
N ARG A 285 -21.26 1.91 -16.03
CA ARG A 285 -21.88 2.96 -15.21
C ARG A 285 -20.90 3.51 -14.18
N GLN A 286 -20.17 2.64 -13.47
CA GLN A 286 -19.18 3.08 -12.48
C GLN A 286 -17.97 3.74 -13.17
N CYS A 287 -17.48 3.18 -14.29
CA CYS A 287 -16.41 3.81 -15.08
C CYS A 287 -16.80 5.22 -15.55
N TRP A 288 -18.03 5.40 -16.07
CA TRP A 288 -18.55 6.70 -16.47
C TRP A 288 -18.64 7.66 -15.29
N ALA A 289 -19.12 7.18 -14.14
CA ALA A 289 -19.20 7.99 -12.93
C ALA A 289 -17.81 8.42 -12.40
N LEU A 290 -16.80 7.55 -12.49
CA LEU A 290 -15.40 7.90 -12.21
C LEU A 290 -14.86 8.95 -13.19
N ALA A 291 -15.19 8.85 -14.48
CA ALA A 291 -14.81 9.87 -15.46
C ALA A 291 -15.42 11.25 -15.11
N CYS A 292 -16.71 11.28 -14.73
CA CYS A 292 -17.35 12.50 -14.23
C CYS A 292 -16.71 13.02 -12.93
N ALA A 293 -16.19 12.12 -12.09
CA ALA A 293 -15.47 12.50 -10.88
C ALA A 293 -14.12 13.15 -11.18
N ILE A 294 -13.38 12.62 -12.16
CA ILE A 294 -12.12 13.19 -12.64
C ILE A 294 -12.37 14.55 -13.30
N GLU A 295 -13.41 14.68 -14.12
CA GLU A 295 -13.83 15.97 -14.69
C GLU A 295 -14.13 17.00 -13.61
N TRP A 296 -14.86 16.59 -12.57
CA TRP A 296 -15.14 17.47 -11.45
C TRP A 296 -13.87 17.93 -10.73
N LEU A 297 -12.94 17.01 -10.43
CA LEU A 297 -11.64 17.35 -9.84
C LEU A 297 -10.84 18.30 -10.73
N HIS A 298 -10.86 18.09 -12.04
CA HIS A 298 -10.00 18.81 -12.96
C HIS A 298 -10.42 20.27 -13.16
N ASP A 299 -11.72 20.55 -13.25
CA ASP A 299 -12.21 21.85 -13.73
C ASP A 299 -13.38 22.46 -12.91
N ASN A 300 -14.06 21.69 -12.05
CA ASN A 300 -15.34 22.12 -11.47
C ASN A 300 -15.32 22.34 -9.95
N ILE A 301 -14.19 22.22 -9.25
CA ILE A 301 -14.10 22.57 -7.82
C ILE A 301 -14.20 24.09 -7.68
N GLN A 302 -15.07 24.56 -6.79
CA GLN A 302 -15.28 25.99 -6.53
C GLN A 302 -15.24 26.31 -5.05
N VAL A 303 -14.29 27.12 -4.58
CA VAL A 303 -14.19 27.56 -3.18
C VAL A 303 -14.11 29.07 -3.15
N ASP A 304 -14.95 29.71 -2.34
CA ASP A 304 -15.02 31.18 -2.19
C ASP A 304 -15.15 31.95 -3.52
N GLY A 305 -15.80 31.34 -4.52
CA GLY A 305 -15.96 31.92 -5.86
C GLY A 305 -14.75 31.77 -6.79
N GLU A 306 -13.67 31.13 -6.33
CA GLU A 306 -12.51 30.76 -7.16
C GLU A 306 -12.63 29.32 -7.69
N HIS A 307 -12.23 29.13 -8.94
CA HIS A 307 -12.09 27.79 -9.52
C HIS A 307 -10.76 27.18 -9.08
N ILE A 308 -10.82 26.00 -8.47
CA ILE A 308 -9.65 25.21 -8.09
C ILE A 308 -9.50 24.06 -9.07
N MET A 309 -8.32 23.92 -9.67
CA MET A 309 -7.97 22.72 -10.42
C MET A 309 -7.37 21.70 -9.45
N CYS A 310 -7.69 20.42 -9.62
CA CYS A 310 -7.04 19.32 -8.92
C CYS A 310 -6.41 18.34 -9.93
N ALA A 311 -5.19 17.91 -9.65
CA ALA A 311 -4.59 16.72 -10.25
C ALA A 311 -4.38 15.68 -9.16
N HIS A 312 -4.94 14.47 -9.33
CA HIS A 312 -4.90 13.41 -8.32
C HIS A 312 -3.50 12.82 -8.18
N LEU A 313 -2.88 12.50 -9.32
CA LEU A 313 -1.50 12.01 -9.51
C LEU A 313 -1.17 10.62 -8.97
N ASP A 314 -2.04 10.00 -8.18
CA ASP A 314 -1.94 8.57 -7.77
C ASP A 314 -3.22 7.78 -8.06
N LEU A 315 -3.84 7.97 -9.24
CA LEU A 315 -4.97 7.11 -9.61
C LEU A 315 -4.49 5.68 -9.89
N LYS A 316 -5.09 4.73 -9.17
CA LYS A 316 -4.88 3.29 -9.27
C LYS A 316 -6.09 2.57 -8.64
N PRO A 317 -6.29 1.28 -8.92
CA PRO A 317 -7.41 0.52 -8.33
C PRO A 317 -7.43 0.54 -6.79
N ASP A 318 -6.28 0.54 -6.13
CA ASP A 318 -6.17 0.62 -4.67
C ASP A 318 -6.76 1.93 -4.10
N ASN A 319 -6.76 3.00 -4.89
CA ASN A 319 -7.28 4.32 -4.52
C ASN A 319 -8.72 4.55 -5.03
N ILE A 320 -9.43 3.47 -5.37
CA ILE A 320 -10.86 3.50 -5.72
C ILE A 320 -11.59 2.56 -4.76
N LEU A 321 -12.24 3.12 -3.74
CA LEU A 321 -12.99 2.35 -2.75
C LEU A 321 -14.38 1.98 -3.27
N ILE A 322 -14.92 0.84 -2.84
CA ILE A 322 -16.26 0.38 -3.20
C ILE A 322 -17.18 0.45 -1.98
N MET A 323 -18.11 1.40 -2.02
CA MET A 323 -19.14 1.57 -1.01
C MET A 323 -20.35 0.69 -1.33
N ASN A 324 -21.09 0.30 -0.30
CA ASN A 324 -22.37 -0.35 -0.45
C ASN A 324 -23.36 0.55 -1.23
N ASP A 325 -24.03 -0.03 -2.21
CA ASP A 325 -25.09 0.59 -2.99
C ASP A 325 -26.07 -0.50 -3.43
N ALA A 326 -27.22 -0.56 -2.74
CA ALA A 326 -28.26 -1.56 -3.01
C ALA A 326 -28.81 -1.51 -4.45
N SER A 327 -28.58 -0.42 -5.19
CA SER A 327 -28.98 -0.28 -6.59
C SER A 327 -27.94 -0.78 -7.60
N SER A 328 -26.76 -1.19 -7.13
CA SER A 328 -25.63 -1.58 -7.97
C SER A 328 -25.07 -2.95 -7.59
N VAL A 329 -25.05 -3.88 -8.54
CA VAL A 329 -24.47 -5.23 -8.33
C VAL A 329 -22.95 -5.22 -8.18
N VAL A 330 -22.29 -4.09 -8.48
CA VAL A 330 -20.83 -3.90 -8.34
C VAL A 330 -20.50 -2.80 -7.31
N GLY A 331 -21.48 -2.43 -6.47
CA GLY A 331 -21.35 -1.34 -5.50
C GLY A 331 -21.15 0.03 -6.15
N LYS A 332 -20.73 1.01 -5.34
CA LYS A 332 -20.48 2.39 -5.77
C LYS A 332 -19.00 2.73 -5.62
N TRP A 333 -18.34 3.06 -6.73
CA TRP A 333 -16.91 3.32 -6.77
C TRP A 333 -16.59 4.78 -6.44
N MET A 334 -15.63 5.01 -5.56
CA MET A 334 -15.29 6.33 -5.01
C MET A 334 -13.79 6.55 -5.11
N ILE A 335 -13.34 7.67 -5.70
CA ILE A 335 -11.92 8.05 -5.72
C ILE A 335 -11.50 8.48 -4.31
N SER A 336 -10.37 7.96 -3.83
CA SER A 336 -9.80 8.24 -2.50
C SER A 336 -8.29 8.54 -2.55
N ASP A 337 -7.72 8.87 -1.39
CA ASP A 337 -6.29 9.17 -1.18
C ASP A 337 -5.76 10.42 -1.91
N PHE A 338 -6.07 11.57 -1.32
CA PHE A 338 -5.67 12.88 -1.84
C PHE A 338 -4.34 13.38 -1.26
N GLY A 339 -3.54 12.52 -0.62
CA GLY A 339 -2.31 12.91 0.09
C GLY A 339 -1.22 13.50 -0.82
N ILE A 340 -1.14 13.04 -2.08
CA ILE A 340 -0.22 13.61 -3.08
C ILE A 340 -0.87 14.50 -4.12
N SER A 341 -2.20 14.67 -4.06
CA SER A 341 -2.91 15.51 -5.00
C SER A 341 -2.45 16.96 -4.90
N VAL A 342 -2.49 17.64 -6.04
CA VAL A 342 -2.11 19.03 -6.19
C VAL A 342 -3.37 19.82 -6.51
N LEU A 343 -3.72 20.76 -5.63
CA LEU A 343 -4.85 21.66 -5.80
C LEU A 343 -4.31 23.08 -5.98
N GLU A 344 -4.60 23.70 -7.12
CA GLU A 344 -4.14 25.05 -7.44
C GLU A 344 -5.30 25.91 -7.98
N PRO A 345 -5.43 27.18 -7.56
CA PRO A 345 -6.38 28.10 -8.17
C PRO A 345 -6.11 28.27 -9.66
N HIS A 346 -7.18 28.48 -10.42
CA HIS A 346 -7.10 28.82 -11.83
C HIS A 346 -6.49 30.23 -11.99
N LYS A 347 -5.16 30.30 -12.12
CA LYS A 347 -4.44 31.57 -12.33
C LYS A 347 -4.76 32.14 -13.71
N LEU A 348 -5.80 32.95 -13.80
CA LEU A 348 -6.10 33.76 -14.96
C LEU A 348 -5.09 34.93 -15.03
N GLY A 349 -3.90 34.68 -15.60
CA GLY A 349 -3.06 35.76 -16.17
C GLY A 349 -1.82 36.25 -15.41
N SER A 350 -0.96 35.39 -14.85
CA SER A 350 0.30 35.87 -14.22
C SER A 350 1.61 35.22 -14.67
N SER A 351 1.58 34.25 -15.59
CA SER A 351 2.80 33.68 -16.15
C SER A 351 2.94 34.16 -17.58
N ARG A 352 3.79 35.18 -17.83
CA ARG A 352 4.25 35.47 -19.19
C ARG A 352 4.80 34.16 -19.75
N PRO A 353 4.28 33.64 -20.87
CA PRO A 353 4.80 32.41 -21.44
C PRO A 353 6.28 32.62 -21.79
N LEU A 354 7.16 31.86 -21.15
CA LEU A 354 8.62 31.92 -21.35
C LEU A 354 9.05 31.33 -22.71
N SER A 355 8.11 30.83 -23.51
CA SER A 355 8.34 30.29 -24.84
C SER A 355 7.12 30.48 -25.74
N VAL A 356 7.33 30.52 -27.06
CA VAL A 356 6.27 30.61 -28.08
C VAL A 356 5.27 29.45 -27.96
N GLY A 357 5.71 28.28 -27.50
CA GLY A 357 4.84 27.14 -27.21
C GLY A 357 3.98 27.28 -25.94
N GLY A 358 4.32 28.21 -25.04
CA GLY A 358 3.51 28.57 -23.88
C GLY A 358 2.37 29.52 -24.20
N CYS A 359 2.42 30.22 -25.35
CA CYS A 359 1.35 31.13 -25.78
C CYS A 359 0.07 30.40 -26.24
N TYR A 360 0.20 29.14 -26.64
CA TYR A 360 -0.91 28.29 -27.11
C TYR A 360 -1.39 27.28 -26.07
N ARG A 361 -0.71 27.16 -24.92
CA ARG A 361 -1.07 26.24 -23.84
C ARG A 361 -1.91 26.98 -22.81
N GLY A 362 -3.16 26.54 -22.61
CA GLY A 362 -3.98 27.02 -21.50
C GLY A 362 -3.32 26.71 -20.15
N PRO A 363 -3.47 27.57 -19.13
CA PRO A 363 -2.91 27.32 -17.81
C PRO A 363 -3.44 25.98 -17.25
N THR A 364 -2.53 25.16 -16.72
CA THR A 364 -2.86 23.87 -16.11
C THR A 364 -1.81 23.54 -15.03
N ILE A 365 -2.17 22.63 -14.12
CA ILE A 365 -1.24 22.09 -13.11
C ILE A 365 -0.11 21.36 -13.81
N GLU A 366 1.11 21.72 -13.45
CA GLU A 366 2.32 21.08 -13.92
C GLU A 366 3.36 20.99 -12.80
N VAL A 367 3.58 19.79 -12.28
CA VAL A 367 4.50 19.52 -11.17
C VAL A 367 5.60 18.54 -11.56
N ASN A 368 6.68 18.52 -10.78
CA ASN A 368 7.73 17.53 -10.95
C ASN A 368 7.22 16.15 -10.53
N PRO A 369 7.58 15.08 -11.26
CA PRO A 369 7.16 13.73 -10.88
C PRO A 369 7.67 13.33 -9.50
N HIS A 370 6.80 12.75 -8.68
CA HIS A 370 7.21 12.08 -7.44
C HIS A 370 8.10 10.87 -7.76
N ARG A 371 9.10 10.58 -6.91
CA ARG A 371 10.00 9.44 -7.09
C ARG A 371 9.27 8.14 -6.73
N GLY A 372 9.21 7.17 -7.66
CA GLY A 372 8.59 5.86 -7.42
C GLY A 372 8.31 5.08 -8.72
N ARG A 373 8.15 3.76 -8.62
CA ARG A 373 7.66 2.88 -9.69
C ARG A 373 6.17 2.62 -9.47
N GLY A 374 5.37 2.53 -10.53
CA GLY A 374 3.95 2.14 -10.44
C GLY A 374 3.34 1.83 -11.81
N THR A 375 2.54 0.76 -11.89
CA THR A 375 1.90 0.23 -13.11
C THR A 375 1.10 1.27 -13.90
N TYR A 376 0.34 2.12 -13.20
CA TYR A 376 -0.56 3.14 -13.79
C TYR A 376 0.13 4.46 -14.14
N ARG A 377 1.46 4.52 -13.99
CA ARG A 377 2.22 5.75 -14.16
C ARG A 377 2.38 6.09 -15.64
N PRO A 378 2.18 7.35 -16.04
CA PRO A 378 2.31 7.75 -17.44
C PRO A 378 3.78 7.92 -17.85
N PRO A 379 4.09 7.87 -19.16
CA PRO A 379 5.46 7.92 -19.68
C PRO A 379 6.22 9.21 -19.30
N GLU A 380 5.53 10.36 -19.24
CA GLU A 380 6.16 11.64 -18.89
C GLU A 380 6.67 11.73 -17.44
N ALA A 381 6.25 10.82 -16.56
CA ALA A 381 6.63 10.87 -15.16
C ALA A 381 8.06 10.37 -14.88
N ILE A 382 8.74 9.75 -15.86
CA ILE A 382 10.13 9.29 -15.66
C ILE A 382 11.12 10.46 -15.70
N ILE A 383 12.00 10.52 -14.71
CA ILE A 383 13.07 11.51 -14.57
C ILE A 383 14.32 10.97 -15.29
N ARG A 384 14.75 11.63 -16.37
CA ARG A 384 16.05 11.37 -17.00
C ARG A 384 17.14 12.17 -16.30
N THR A 385 18.24 11.50 -15.90
CA THR A 385 19.45 12.16 -15.39
C THR A 385 20.58 11.92 -16.38
N GLY A 386 20.92 12.94 -17.18
CA GLY A 386 21.92 12.91 -18.25
C GLY A 386 21.66 13.97 -19.33
N SER A 387 22.63 14.22 -20.21
CA SER A 387 22.57 15.27 -21.24
C SER A 387 21.72 14.83 -22.44
N THR A 388 20.50 15.27 -22.69
CA THR A 388 19.68 16.33 -22.12
C THR A 388 18.24 15.91 -22.42
N VAL A 389 17.45 15.59 -21.40
CA VAL A 389 15.99 15.52 -21.53
C VAL A 389 15.40 16.10 -20.26
N THR A 390 14.84 17.29 -20.38
CA THR A 390 14.01 17.91 -19.35
C THR A 390 12.80 17.01 -19.08
N ALA A 391 12.62 16.54 -17.85
CA ALA A 391 11.40 15.82 -17.47
C ALA A 391 10.18 16.67 -17.88
N ASN A 392 9.22 16.05 -18.56
CA ASN A 392 7.94 16.70 -18.82
C ASN A 392 7.17 16.72 -17.50
N LYS A 393 6.66 17.89 -17.12
CA LYS A 393 5.89 18.03 -15.88
C LYS A 393 4.62 17.18 -15.94
N ILE A 394 4.27 16.54 -14.83
CA ILE A 394 3.01 15.76 -14.68
C ILE A 394 1.87 16.68 -14.22
N GLY A 395 0.63 16.27 -14.43
CA GLY A 395 -0.55 17.06 -14.08
C GLY A 395 -1.84 16.32 -14.39
N ARG A 396 -2.92 17.04 -14.64
CA ARG A 396 -4.26 16.47 -14.93
C ARG A 396 -4.27 15.41 -16.04
N ARG A 397 -3.46 15.57 -17.09
CA ARG A 397 -3.33 14.57 -18.19
C ARG A 397 -2.72 13.24 -17.76
N SER A 398 -2.01 13.21 -16.63
CA SER A 398 -1.47 12.00 -16.01
C SER A 398 -2.60 11.18 -15.38
N ASP A 399 -3.62 11.82 -14.82
CA ASP A 399 -4.83 11.14 -14.30
C ASP A 399 -5.61 10.46 -15.43
N ILE A 400 -5.69 11.10 -16.61
CA ILE A 400 -6.36 10.53 -17.80
C ILE A 400 -5.67 9.25 -18.28
N TRP A 401 -4.33 9.23 -18.27
CA TRP A 401 -3.56 8.02 -18.58
C TRP A 401 -3.85 6.91 -17.58
N ALA A 402 -3.75 7.21 -16.28
CA ALA A 402 -4.02 6.25 -15.22
C ALA A 402 -5.44 5.69 -15.29
N TYR A 403 -6.45 6.53 -15.58
CA TYR A 403 -7.81 6.09 -15.86
C TYR A 403 -7.87 5.14 -17.04
N GLY A 404 -7.18 5.42 -18.15
CA GLY A 404 -7.12 4.53 -19.31
C GLY A 404 -6.59 3.13 -18.98
N CYS A 405 -5.57 3.04 -18.11
CA CYS A 405 -5.07 1.78 -17.59
C CYS A 405 -6.14 1.04 -16.77
N ILE A 406 -6.78 1.72 -15.82
CA ILE A 406 -7.86 1.15 -14.98
C ILE A 406 -9.04 0.70 -15.86
N PHE A 407 -9.43 1.50 -16.84
CA PHE A 407 -10.52 1.18 -17.78
C PHE A 407 -10.21 -0.06 -18.62
N THR A 408 -8.93 -0.31 -18.91
CA THR A 408 -8.46 -1.52 -19.58
C THR A 408 -8.57 -2.75 -18.68
N GLU A 409 -8.22 -2.64 -17.40
CA GLU A 409 -8.34 -3.75 -16.44
C GLU A 409 -9.79 -4.08 -16.11
N VAL A 410 -10.66 -3.07 -16.01
CA VAL A 410 -12.10 -3.30 -15.84
C VAL A 410 -12.67 -4.04 -17.06
N LEU A 411 -12.23 -3.73 -18.28
CA LEU A 411 -12.62 -4.50 -19.46
C LEU A 411 -12.11 -5.94 -19.39
N ALA A 412 -10.83 -6.13 -19.01
CA ALA A 412 -10.25 -7.47 -18.85
C ALA A 412 -11.03 -8.31 -17.83
N TRP A 413 -11.45 -7.68 -16.73
CA TRP A 413 -12.30 -8.31 -15.72
C TRP A 413 -13.71 -8.57 -16.22
N ALA A 414 -14.27 -7.67 -17.03
CA ALA A 414 -15.60 -7.84 -17.57
C ALA A 414 -15.71 -9.05 -18.52
N ILE A 415 -14.63 -9.37 -19.26
CA ILE A 415 -14.61 -10.46 -20.24
C ILE A 415 -14.04 -11.78 -19.73
N GLY A 416 -13.19 -11.75 -18.69
CA GLY A 416 -12.49 -12.95 -18.19
C GLY A 416 -12.33 -13.00 -16.67
N ARG A 417 -13.09 -12.17 -15.93
CA ARG A 417 -13.02 -12.04 -14.47
C ARG A 417 -11.58 -11.85 -13.98
N ARG A 418 -11.26 -12.40 -12.80
CA ARG A 418 -9.94 -12.32 -12.19
C ARG A 418 -8.83 -12.86 -13.11
N GLU A 419 -9.11 -13.96 -13.83
CA GLU A 419 -8.13 -14.59 -14.72
C GLU A 419 -7.78 -13.69 -15.91
N GLY A 420 -8.76 -13.02 -16.50
CA GLY A 420 -8.56 -12.08 -17.60
C GLY A 420 -7.65 -10.90 -17.21
N VAL A 421 -7.82 -10.36 -16.00
CA VAL A 421 -6.94 -9.31 -15.46
C VAL A 421 -5.54 -9.84 -15.20
N GLY A 422 -5.44 -11.04 -14.58
CA GLY A 422 -4.16 -11.71 -14.32
C GLY A 422 -3.37 -11.96 -15.60
N HIS A 423 -4.01 -12.53 -16.62
CA HIS A 423 -3.39 -12.77 -17.92
C HIS A 423 -2.90 -11.50 -18.60
N LEU A 424 -3.69 -10.41 -18.56
CA LEU A 424 -3.25 -9.11 -19.08
C LEU A 424 -2.01 -8.59 -18.33
N ALA A 425 -1.96 -8.73 -17.01
CA ALA A 425 -0.82 -8.32 -16.20
C ALA A 425 0.44 -9.17 -16.48
N GLU A 426 0.29 -10.48 -16.65
CA GLU A 426 1.38 -11.38 -17.02
C GLU A 426 1.95 -11.02 -18.40
N GLU A 427 1.09 -10.83 -19.39
CA GLU A 427 1.47 -10.41 -20.75
C GLU A 427 2.22 -9.07 -20.78
N ARG A 428 1.91 -8.14 -19.86
CA ARG A 428 2.70 -6.91 -19.71
C ARG A 428 4.09 -7.20 -19.17
N GLN A 429 4.28 -8.16 -18.29
CA GLN A 429 5.57 -8.42 -17.64
C GLN A 429 6.51 -9.29 -18.48
N ILE A 430 6.00 -10.05 -19.46
CA ILE A 430 6.82 -10.87 -20.35
C ILE A 430 7.86 -10.01 -21.06
N GLY A 431 9.14 -10.31 -20.83
CA GLY A 431 10.27 -9.62 -21.45
C GLY A 431 10.51 -8.19 -20.93
N ALA A 432 9.80 -7.76 -19.88
CA ALA A 432 9.93 -6.43 -19.28
C ALA A 432 10.46 -6.49 -17.85
N THR A 433 11.16 -5.43 -17.41
CA THR A 433 11.65 -5.28 -16.03
C THR A 433 10.65 -4.55 -15.11
N ASN A 434 9.45 -4.28 -15.62
CA ASN A 434 8.41 -3.49 -14.98
C ASN A 434 7.03 -3.88 -15.55
N ASP A 435 5.96 -3.47 -14.86
CA ASP A 435 4.57 -3.71 -15.26
C ASP A 435 3.89 -2.45 -15.82
N TYR A 436 4.61 -1.58 -16.53
CA TYR A 436 3.99 -0.38 -17.12
C TYR A 436 3.12 -0.69 -18.34
N TYR A 437 2.17 0.20 -18.62
CA TYR A 437 1.37 0.15 -19.85
C TYR A 437 2.09 0.70 -21.09
N TRP A 438 3.33 1.13 -20.94
CA TRP A 438 4.13 1.76 -21.98
C TRP A 438 5.57 1.26 -21.91
N ASP A 439 6.27 1.36 -23.04
CA ASP A 439 7.70 1.06 -23.18
C ASP A 439 8.46 2.21 -23.83
N GLU A 440 9.76 2.23 -23.58
CA GLU A 440 10.68 3.08 -24.33
C GLU A 440 10.81 2.59 -25.78
N HIS A 441 10.69 3.51 -26.72
CA HIS A 441 10.81 3.23 -28.16
C HIS A 441 12.24 3.47 -28.64
N PHE A 442 12.82 2.47 -29.31
CA PHE A 442 14.16 2.52 -29.89
C PHE A 442 14.07 2.31 -31.41
N VAL A 443 14.42 3.33 -32.21
CA VAL A 443 14.43 3.22 -33.69
C VAL A 443 15.47 2.21 -34.21
N GLN A 444 16.55 1.99 -33.45
CA GLN A 444 17.56 0.98 -33.73
C GLN A 444 17.86 0.19 -32.46
N SER A 445 17.86 -1.15 -32.56
CA SER A 445 18.03 -2.07 -31.43
C SER A 445 19.36 -1.95 -30.67
N LEU A 446 20.30 -1.15 -31.18
CA LEU A 446 21.64 -0.89 -30.61
C LEU A 446 21.82 0.55 -30.09
N SER A 447 20.80 1.41 -30.16
CA SER A 447 20.89 2.77 -29.63
C SER A 447 20.71 2.76 -28.10
N PRO A 448 21.65 3.29 -27.31
CA PRO A 448 21.52 3.40 -25.86
C PRO A 448 20.52 4.49 -25.42
N LEU A 449 19.97 5.26 -26.35
CA LEU A 449 19.00 6.31 -26.09
C LEU A 449 17.65 5.98 -26.72
N ALA A 450 16.64 5.87 -25.86
CA ALA A 450 15.25 5.84 -26.28
C ALA A 450 14.88 7.13 -27.04
N THR A 451 14.31 6.93 -28.22
CA THR A 451 13.85 7.98 -29.15
C THR A 451 12.44 8.50 -28.83
N GLY A 452 11.71 7.80 -27.96
CA GLY A 452 10.36 8.16 -27.53
C GLY A 452 9.75 7.10 -26.64
N PHE A 453 8.43 7.13 -26.50
CA PHE A 453 7.65 6.13 -25.78
C PHE A 453 6.57 5.55 -26.70
N LYS A 454 6.11 4.33 -26.41
CA LYS A 454 4.97 3.69 -27.06
C LYS A 454 4.09 2.98 -26.04
N VAL A 455 2.82 2.77 -26.35
CA VAL A 455 2.00 1.80 -25.59
C VAL A 455 2.64 0.43 -25.76
N ARG A 456 2.72 -0.34 -24.67
CA ARG A 456 3.38 -1.65 -24.68
C ARG A 456 2.74 -2.58 -25.71
N ASP A 457 3.56 -3.31 -26.46
CA ASP A 457 3.09 -4.15 -27.58
C ASP A 457 2.12 -5.25 -27.12
N SER A 458 2.29 -5.80 -25.91
CA SER A 458 1.36 -6.78 -25.35
C SER A 458 -0.02 -6.18 -25.07
N VAL A 459 -0.09 -4.95 -24.57
CA VAL A 459 -1.37 -4.23 -24.40
C VAL A 459 -2.04 -3.98 -25.76
N VAL A 460 -1.26 -3.54 -26.76
CA VAL A 460 -1.79 -3.30 -28.12
C VAL A 460 -2.32 -4.60 -28.75
N ARG A 461 -1.57 -5.70 -28.64
CA ARG A 461 -1.99 -7.03 -29.14
C ARG A 461 -3.24 -7.52 -28.42
N TRP A 462 -3.29 -7.39 -27.10
CA TRP A 462 -4.45 -7.78 -26.30
C TRP A 462 -5.71 -6.99 -26.68
N LEU A 463 -5.59 -5.67 -26.85
CA LEU A 463 -6.69 -4.82 -27.32
C LEU A 463 -7.14 -5.22 -28.74
N ALA A 464 -6.20 -5.49 -29.65
CA ALA A 464 -6.52 -5.91 -31.02
C ALA A 464 -7.25 -7.27 -31.04
N HIS A 465 -6.84 -8.22 -30.20
CA HIS A 465 -7.53 -9.50 -30.06
C HIS A 465 -8.94 -9.33 -29.49
N THR A 466 -9.07 -8.53 -28.42
CA THR A 466 -10.34 -8.24 -27.73
C THR A 466 -11.34 -7.49 -28.62
N GLN A 467 -10.86 -6.67 -29.56
CA GLN A 467 -11.71 -5.92 -30.49
C GLN A 467 -12.57 -6.84 -31.39
N ASN A 468 -12.15 -8.09 -31.62
CA ASN A 468 -12.88 -9.05 -32.44
C ASN A 468 -14.01 -9.78 -31.68
N SER A 469 -14.33 -9.35 -30.46
CA SER A 469 -15.45 -9.89 -29.69
C SER A 469 -16.78 -9.78 -30.46
N THR A 470 -17.64 -10.76 -30.29
CA THR A 470 -19.02 -10.75 -30.81
C THR A 470 -19.89 -9.69 -30.14
N GLU A 471 -19.50 -9.25 -28.94
CA GLU A 471 -20.22 -8.24 -28.18
C GLU A 471 -19.81 -6.84 -28.65
N ARG A 472 -20.71 -6.15 -29.34
CA ARG A 472 -20.46 -4.79 -29.88
C ARG A 472 -19.91 -3.82 -28.83
N VAL A 473 -20.42 -3.87 -27.60
CA VAL A 473 -19.97 -3.02 -26.49
C VAL A 473 -18.47 -3.19 -26.22
N VAL A 474 -17.92 -4.40 -26.34
CA VAL A 474 -16.49 -4.67 -26.15
C VAL A 474 -15.67 -3.99 -27.24
N GLY A 475 -16.13 -4.02 -28.49
CA GLY A 475 -15.47 -3.31 -29.60
C GLY A 475 -15.42 -1.80 -29.40
N GLU A 476 -16.53 -1.18 -28.98
CA GLU A 476 -16.57 0.25 -28.66
C GLU A 476 -15.70 0.58 -27.44
N TRP A 477 -15.70 -0.28 -26.42
CA TRP A 477 -14.86 -0.13 -25.22
C TRP A 477 -13.37 -0.13 -25.58
N VAL A 478 -12.92 -1.09 -26.40
CA VAL A 478 -11.54 -1.15 -26.91
C VAL A 478 -11.17 0.09 -27.71
N LYS A 479 -12.08 0.55 -28.59
CA LYS A 479 -11.85 1.77 -29.38
C LYS A 479 -11.63 2.97 -28.46
N THR A 480 -12.49 3.14 -27.45
CA THR A 480 -12.35 4.23 -26.48
C THR A 480 -11.06 4.11 -25.66
N ILE A 481 -10.62 2.92 -25.27
CA ILE A 481 -9.32 2.73 -24.60
C ILE A 481 -8.17 3.28 -25.46
N LYS A 482 -8.19 3.01 -26.77
CA LYS A 482 -7.16 3.52 -27.71
C LYS A 482 -7.19 5.04 -27.86
N GLU A 483 -8.37 5.66 -27.72
CA GLU A 483 -8.56 7.12 -27.74
C GLU A 483 -8.12 7.78 -26.41
N ILE A 484 -7.95 7.00 -25.33
CA ILE A 484 -7.50 7.49 -24.01
C ILE A 484 -6.00 7.27 -23.81
N LEU A 485 -5.49 6.06 -24.11
CA LEU A 485 -4.09 5.66 -23.91
C LEU A 485 -3.15 6.25 -24.98
N ILE A 486 -3.11 7.58 -25.05
CA ILE A 486 -2.27 8.34 -25.98
C ILE A 486 -0.96 8.70 -25.27
N ILE A 487 0.18 8.34 -25.87
CA ILE A 487 1.51 8.59 -25.29
C ILE A 487 1.79 10.08 -25.16
N ASP A 488 1.51 10.85 -26.22
CA ASP A 488 1.70 12.29 -26.19
C ASP A 488 0.69 12.95 -25.24
N LYS A 489 1.21 13.49 -24.14
CA LYS A 489 0.46 14.19 -23.09
C LYS A 489 -0.48 15.27 -23.66
N GLU A 490 -0.04 16.01 -24.68
CA GLU A 490 -0.81 17.14 -25.20
C GLU A 490 -1.99 16.71 -26.07
N HIS A 491 -1.88 15.52 -26.69
CA HIS A 491 -2.92 14.93 -27.53
C HIS A 491 -3.89 14.03 -26.76
N ARG A 492 -3.63 13.72 -25.48
CA ARG A 492 -4.59 12.99 -24.63
C ARG A 492 -5.91 13.75 -24.51
N PRO A 493 -7.05 13.05 -24.33
CA PRO A 493 -8.35 13.69 -24.18
C PRO A 493 -8.45 14.44 -22.84
N LYS A 494 -9.20 15.55 -22.83
CA LYS A 494 -9.51 16.30 -21.59
C LYS A 494 -10.50 15.51 -20.76
N ALA A 495 -10.66 15.86 -19.48
CA ALA A 495 -11.60 15.13 -18.63
C ALA A 495 -13.05 15.20 -19.15
N GLN A 496 -13.46 16.33 -19.73
CA GLN A 496 -14.76 16.43 -20.41
C GLN A 496 -14.87 15.46 -21.61
N GLU A 497 -13.85 15.41 -22.46
CA GLU A 497 -13.81 14.50 -23.62
C GLU A 497 -13.79 13.03 -23.16
N LEU A 498 -13.09 12.73 -22.05
CA LEU A 498 -13.09 11.42 -21.41
C LEU A 498 -14.51 11.01 -20.99
N VAL A 499 -15.25 11.92 -20.36
CA VAL A 499 -16.67 11.69 -19.98
C VAL A 499 -17.50 11.36 -21.22
N ASP A 500 -17.35 12.12 -22.30
CA ASP A 500 -18.10 11.90 -23.53
C ASP A 500 -17.77 10.55 -24.18
N HIS A 501 -16.49 10.19 -24.24
CA HIS A 501 -16.04 8.91 -24.76
C HIS A 501 -16.63 7.74 -23.96
N VAL A 502 -16.50 7.76 -22.64
CA VAL A 502 -16.98 6.67 -21.77
C VAL A 502 -18.52 6.61 -21.75
N ALA A 503 -19.18 7.76 -21.79
CA ALA A 503 -20.64 7.83 -21.91
C ALA A 503 -21.15 7.20 -23.22
N SER A 504 -20.40 7.34 -24.31
CA SER A 504 -20.72 6.68 -25.59
C SER A 504 -20.71 5.16 -25.45
N VAL A 505 -19.66 4.60 -24.83
CA VAL A 505 -19.56 3.15 -24.58
C VAL A 505 -20.69 2.68 -23.67
N TYR A 506 -20.95 3.40 -22.58
CA TYR A 506 -22.06 3.09 -21.65
C TYR A 506 -23.43 3.04 -22.36
N LYS A 507 -23.71 4.02 -23.22
CA LYS A 507 -24.96 4.07 -24.01
C LYS A 507 -25.04 2.96 -25.06
N SER A 508 -23.91 2.44 -25.53
CA SER A 508 -23.87 1.36 -26.52
C SER A 508 -24.49 0.05 -25.98
N CYS A 509 -24.52 -0.15 -24.65
CA CYS A 509 -25.17 -1.28 -24.00
C CYS A 509 -26.69 -1.35 -24.26
N ASP A 510 -27.33 -0.22 -24.55
CA ASP A 510 -28.78 -0.13 -24.77
C ASP A 510 -29.18 -0.27 -26.24
N LEU A 511 -28.21 -0.40 -27.14
CA LEU A 511 -28.49 -0.58 -28.55
C LEU A 511 -28.97 -2.02 -28.82
N PRO A 512 -29.99 -2.22 -29.67
CA PRO A 512 -30.44 -3.55 -30.04
C PRO A 512 -29.28 -4.38 -30.58
N ARG A 513 -29.20 -5.65 -30.14
CA ARG A 513 -28.30 -6.61 -30.77
C ARG A 513 -28.60 -6.63 -32.27
N ILE A 514 -27.57 -6.46 -33.10
CA ILE A 514 -27.70 -6.64 -34.54
C ILE A 514 -28.21 -8.07 -34.73
N ARG A 515 -29.41 -8.24 -35.31
CA ARG A 515 -29.85 -9.55 -35.76
C ARG A 515 -28.88 -9.93 -36.87
N ASP A 516 -27.99 -10.88 -36.59
CA ASP A 516 -27.15 -11.44 -37.63
C ASP A 516 -28.05 -11.94 -38.76
N SER A 517 -27.88 -11.34 -39.93
CA SER A 517 -28.23 -11.98 -41.19
C SER A 517 -27.55 -13.35 -41.20
N GLN A 518 -28.36 -14.40 -41.38
CA GLN A 518 -27.96 -15.81 -41.41
C GLN A 518 -26.58 -16.01 -42.07
N PRO A 519 -25.67 -16.79 -41.47
CA PRO A 519 -24.48 -17.22 -42.19
C PRO A 519 -24.91 -18.09 -43.38
N LEU A 520 -24.52 -17.71 -44.59
CA LEU A 520 -24.53 -18.62 -45.72
C LEU A 520 -23.59 -19.78 -45.40
N GLU A 521 -24.10 -21.00 -45.48
CA GLU A 521 -23.30 -22.23 -45.46
C GLU A 521 -22.18 -22.12 -46.50
N SER A 522 -20.92 -22.22 -46.05
CA SER A 522 -19.75 -22.42 -46.90
C SER A 522 -19.15 -23.79 -46.58
N PRO A 523 -18.60 -24.52 -47.57
CA PRO A 523 -18.44 -25.97 -47.52
C PRO A 523 -17.33 -26.39 -46.55
N ALA A 524 -17.48 -27.60 -46.03
CA ALA A 524 -16.55 -28.28 -45.14
C ALA A 524 -15.07 -28.14 -45.60
N GLU A 525 -14.26 -27.49 -44.76
CA GLU A 525 -12.81 -27.53 -44.87
C GLU A 525 -12.24 -28.86 -44.34
N PRO A 526 -11.16 -29.37 -44.94
CA PRO A 526 -10.61 -30.67 -44.61
C PRO A 526 -9.96 -30.65 -43.23
N ARG A 527 -10.09 -31.78 -42.52
CA ARG A 527 -9.34 -32.06 -41.28
C ARG A 527 -7.83 -31.98 -41.53
N PHE A 528 -7.26 -30.80 -41.36
CA PHE A 528 -5.83 -30.66 -41.17
C PHE A 528 -5.48 -31.25 -39.82
N ARG A 529 -4.64 -32.30 -39.84
CA ARG A 529 -3.86 -32.69 -38.66
C ARG A 529 -3.07 -31.44 -38.25
N GLN A 530 -3.21 -31.04 -36.98
CA GLN A 530 -2.35 -30.03 -36.37
C GLN A 530 -0.89 -30.35 -36.72
N PRO A 531 -0.14 -29.44 -37.37
CA PRO A 531 1.30 -29.46 -37.27
C PRO A 531 1.64 -29.20 -35.81
N SER A 532 2.46 -30.06 -35.21
CA SER A 532 3.17 -29.73 -33.97
C SER A 532 3.79 -28.34 -34.13
N ILE A 533 3.36 -27.41 -33.27
CA ILE A 533 3.92 -26.07 -33.14
C ILE A 533 5.45 -26.22 -33.06
N PRO A 534 6.27 -25.50 -33.87
CA PRO A 534 7.70 -25.50 -33.66
C PRO A 534 7.95 -24.95 -32.24
N GLU A 535 8.60 -25.75 -31.38
CA GLU A 535 8.86 -25.35 -29.99
C GLU A 535 9.50 -23.96 -29.97
N LEU A 536 8.85 -23.03 -29.27
CA LEU A 536 9.23 -21.63 -29.23
C LEU A 536 10.65 -21.51 -28.68
N VAL A 537 11.55 -20.86 -29.41
CA VAL A 537 12.91 -20.57 -28.92
C VAL A 537 12.78 -19.50 -27.82
N VAL A 538 13.08 -19.89 -26.58
CA VAL A 538 12.94 -19.08 -25.36
C VAL A 538 14.16 -18.17 -25.14
N SER A 539 15.34 -18.57 -25.62
CA SER A 539 16.57 -17.79 -25.51
C SER A 539 17.57 -18.15 -26.62
N VAL A 540 18.45 -17.22 -27.00
CA VAL A 540 19.54 -17.46 -27.96
C VAL A 540 20.85 -16.96 -27.36
N ALA A 541 21.86 -17.84 -27.30
CA ALA A 541 23.23 -17.47 -26.93
C ALA A 541 24.14 -17.51 -28.16
N VAL A 542 25.03 -16.53 -28.30
CA VAL A 542 25.98 -16.45 -29.41
C VAL A 542 27.41 -16.49 -28.87
N SER A 543 28.21 -17.41 -29.39
CA SER A 543 29.63 -17.52 -29.06
C SER A 543 30.47 -16.63 -29.98
N PRO A 544 31.57 -16.02 -29.47
CA PRO A 544 32.56 -15.33 -30.29
C PRO A 544 33.19 -16.22 -31.39
N ARG A 545 33.04 -17.55 -31.27
CA ARG A 545 33.51 -18.56 -32.24
C ARG A 545 32.49 -18.91 -33.32
N GLY A 546 31.36 -18.19 -33.43
CA GLY A 546 30.34 -18.41 -34.46
C GLY A 546 29.39 -19.57 -34.18
N LEU A 547 29.23 -19.94 -32.91
CA LEU A 547 28.24 -20.92 -32.45
C LEU A 547 26.99 -20.22 -31.91
N PHE A 548 25.83 -20.81 -32.14
CA PHE A 548 24.55 -20.33 -31.66
C PHE A 548 23.89 -21.44 -30.83
N ALA A 549 23.50 -21.15 -29.60
CA ALA A 549 22.67 -22.05 -28.80
C ALA A 549 21.24 -21.52 -28.79
N LEU A 550 20.34 -22.23 -29.47
CA LEU A 550 18.91 -21.95 -29.48
C LEU A 550 18.27 -22.74 -28.35
N VAL A 551 17.81 -22.05 -27.32
CA VAL A 551 17.20 -22.66 -26.14
C VAL A 551 15.71 -22.82 -26.37
N GLN A 552 15.23 -24.05 -26.35
CA GLN A 552 13.82 -24.39 -26.42
C GLN A 552 13.37 -24.98 -25.07
N ASP A 553 12.08 -25.27 -24.92
CA ASP A 553 11.50 -25.66 -23.63
C ASP A 553 12.18 -26.93 -23.05
N LYS A 554 12.51 -27.91 -23.90
CA LYS A 554 13.03 -29.22 -23.46
C LYS A 554 14.41 -29.58 -24.00
N ASP A 555 14.89 -28.87 -25.01
CA ASP A 555 16.18 -29.10 -25.64
C ASP A 555 16.89 -27.78 -26.00
N ILE A 556 18.17 -27.90 -26.36
CA ILE A 556 18.98 -26.80 -26.87
C ILE A 556 19.62 -27.23 -28.16
N ILE A 557 19.37 -26.47 -29.24
CA ILE A 557 19.95 -26.72 -30.55
C ILE A 557 21.21 -25.86 -30.69
N ILE A 558 22.37 -26.50 -30.87
CA ILE A 558 23.64 -25.83 -31.18
C ILE A 558 23.82 -25.79 -32.69
N LEU A 559 23.93 -24.59 -33.24
CA LEU A 559 24.24 -24.34 -34.65
C LEU A 559 25.65 -23.77 -34.78
N SER A 560 26.37 -24.18 -35.83
CA SER A 560 27.59 -23.52 -36.26
C SER A 560 27.35 -22.73 -37.55
N TRP A 561 27.87 -21.51 -37.60
CA TRP A 561 27.82 -20.69 -38.80
C TRP A 561 29.23 -20.46 -39.33
N SER A 562 29.51 -20.94 -40.54
CA SER A 562 30.74 -20.64 -41.27
C SER A 562 30.41 -19.83 -42.53
N SER A 563 31.30 -18.91 -42.93
CA SER A 563 31.06 -17.99 -44.05
C SER A 563 30.97 -18.65 -45.44
N GLN A 564 31.00 -19.99 -45.53
CA GLN A 564 31.02 -20.72 -46.80
C GLN A 564 29.91 -21.79 -46.96
N SER A 565 28.98 -21.99 -46.02
CA SER A 565 27.78 -22.82 -46.24
C SER A 565 26.65 -22.56 -45.24
N SER A 566 25.43 -23.01 -45.57
CA SER A 566 24.21 -22.92 -44.75
C SER A 566 24.38 -23.49 -43.34
N SER A 567 23.62 -22.98 -42.38
CA SER A 567 23.61 -23.42 -40.97
C SER A 567 23.52 -24.94 -40.84
N HIS A 568 24.54 -25.56 -40.25
CA HIS A 568 24.50 -26.97 -39.87
C HIS A 568 24.20 -27.09 -38.37
N VAL A 569 23.14 -27.85 -38.02
CA VAL A 569 22.89 -28.29 -36.65
C VAL A 569 24.05 -29.18 -36.24
N GLN A 570 24.77 -28.77 -35.20
CA GLN A 570 25.97 -29.44 -34.75
C GLN A 570 25.64 -30.46 -33.65
N HIS A 571 24.80 -30.07 -32.68
CA HIS A 571 24.38 -30.91 -31.55
C HIS A 571 23.00 -30.48 -31.03
N THR A 572 22.22 -31.42 -30.50
CA THR A 572 21.01 -31.14 -29.71
C THR A 572 21.23 -31.65 -28.29
N LEU A 573 21.12 -30.77 -27.30
CA LEU A 573 21.29 -31.09 -25.88
C LEU A 573 19.93 -31.30 -25.24
N VAL A 574 19.74 -32.42 -24.57
CA VAL A 574 18.48 -32.79 -23.90
C VAL A 574 18.82 -33.28 -22.50
N LEU A 575 18.07 -32.83 -21.49
CA LEU A 575 18.23 -33.36 -20.13
C LEU A 575 17.44 -34.66 -19.96
N SER A 576 17.99 -35.58 -19.17
CA SER A 576 17.33 -36.82 -18.78
C SER A 576 16.15 -36.60 -17.83
N ASP A 577 16.04 -35.43 -17.19
CA ASP A 577 14.96 -35.08 -16.26
C ASP A 577 13.82 -34.32 -16.96
N ALA A 578 12.70 -35.02 -17.15
CA ALA A 578 11.55 -34.53 -17.90
C ALA A 578 10.80 -33.36 -17.25
N ASP A 579 11.02 -33.04 -15.96
CA ASP A 579 10.30 -31.96 -15.27
C ASP A 579 11.00 -30.59 -15.38
N GLN A 580 12.27 -30.56 -15.83
CA GLN A 580 13.00 -29.31 -16.03
C GLN A 580 12.81 -28.75 -17.44
N ARG A 581 12.77 -27.42 -17.50
CA ARG A 581 12.64 -26.64 -18.74
C ARG A 581 13.77 -25.65 -18.83
N PHE A 582 14.44 -25.57 -19.96
CA PHE A 582 15.53 -24.61 -20.13
C PHE A 582 14.98 -23.19 -20.26
N THR A 583 15.64 -22.24 -19.61
CA THR A 583 15.18 -20.84 -19.56
C THR A 583 16.13 -19.90 -20.26
N GLN A 584 17.44 -20.13 -20.13
CA GLN A 584 18.47 -19.24 -20.64
C GLN A 584 19.79 -19.98 -20.88
N ALA A 585 20.56 -19.51 -21.86
CA ALA A 585 21.93 -19.92 -22.06
C ALA A 585 22.87 -18.72 -22.30
N ILE A 586 24.15 -18.87 -21.99
CA ILE A 586 25.20 -17.90 -22.31
C ILE A 586 26.55 -18.59 -22.52
N PHE A 587 27.34 -18.10 -23.48
CA PHE A 587 28.74 -18.50 -23.62
C PHE A 587 29.63 -17.61 -22.76
N ASN A 588 30.71 -18.17 -22.20
CA ASN A 588 31.74 -17.32 -21.61
C ASN A 588 32.44 -16.45 -22.68
N ALA A 589 33.19 -15.46 -22.21
CA ALA A 589 33.86 -14.46 -23.06
C ALA A 589 34.78 -15.07 -24.14
N ASN A 590 35.33 -16.26 -23.92
CA ASN A 590 36.21 -16.94 -24.87
C ASN A 590 35.48 -18.00 -25.73
N GLY A 591 34.18 -18.24 -25.48
CA GLY A 591 33.36 -19.22 -26.19
C GLY A 591 33.70 -20.69 -25.90
N GLU A 592 34.40 -20.97 -24.81
CA GLU A 592 34.87 -22.30 -24.39
C GLU A 592 33.83 -23.07 -23.56
N PHE A 593 32.93 -22.36 -22.88
CA PHE A 593 31.91 -22.95 -22.02
C PHE A 593 30.54 -22.36 -22.34
N LEU A 594 29.52 -23.22 -22.29
CA LEU A 594 28.12 -22.89 -22.41
C LEU A 594 27.44 -23.11 -21.06
N PHE A 595 26.91 -22.05 -20.48
CA PHE A 595 26.17 -22.06 -19.22
C PHE A 595 24.68 -22.00 -19.53
N VAL A 596 23.90 -22.86 -18.89
CA VAL A 596 22.49 -23.02 -19.19
C VAL A 596 21.69 -23.15 -17.91
N TRP A 597 20.65 -22.34 -17.76
CA TRP A 597 19.70 -22.43 -16.67
C TRP A 597 18.49 -23.26 -17.07
N ALA A 598 18.03 -24.10 -16.14
CA ALA A 598 16.78 -24.84 -16.27
C ALA A 598 15.97 -24.76 -14.98
N ARG A 599 14.65 -24.72 -15.10
CA ARG A 599 13.72 -24.59 -13.98
C ARG A 599 12.63 -25.64 -14.02
N SER A 600 12.23 -26.10 -12.84
CA SER A 600 11.04 -26.92 -12.60
C SER A 600 10.20 -26.30 -11.48
N SER A 601 9.07 -26.92 -11.15
CA SER A 601 8.23 -26.53 -10.02
C SER A 601 8.94 -26.58 -8.66
N LYS A 602 9.97 -27.43 -8.51
CA LYS A 602 10.62 -27.72 -7.21
C LYS A 602 12.09 -27.32 -7.14
N ARG A 603 12.73 -27.08 -8.29
CA ARG A 603 14.17 -26.79 -8.36
C ARG A 603 14.57 -25.98 -9.59
N GLU A 604 15.57 -25.12 -9.42
CA GLU A 604 16.30 -24.45 -10.49
C GLU A 604 17.67 -25.11 -10.63
N SER A 605 18.28 -25.10 -11.81
CA SER A 605 19.56 -25.78 -12.04
C SER A 605 20.39 -25.06 -13.07
N LEU A 606 21.70 -25.01 -12.82
CA LEU A 606 22.68 -24.50 -13.76
C LEU A 606 23.49 -25.68 -14.29
N TYR A 607 23.48 -25.82 -15.61
CA TYR A 607 24.24 -26.80 -16.36
C TYR A 607 25.35 -26.11 -17.12
N VAL A 608 26.52 -26.75 -17.18
CA VAL A 608 27.69 -26.22 -17.87
C VAL A 608 28.24 -27.28 -18.80
N TRP A 609 28.40 -26.93 -20.06
CA TRP A 609 29.10 -27.74 -21.06
C TRP A 609 30.39 -27.07 -21.48
N LYS A 610 31.45 -27.87 -21.62
CA LYS A 610 32.62 -27.49 -22.39
C LYS A 610 32.31 -27.64 -23.88
N VAL A 611 32.54 -26.58 -24.63
CA VAL A 611 32.16 -26.52 -26.05
C VAL A 611 33.05 -27.40 -26.93
N GLU A 612 34.31 -27.55 -26.54
CA GLU A 612 35.25 -28.45 -27.21
C GLU A 612 35.01 -29.90 -26.78
N GLY A 613 34.59 -30.75 -27.72
CA GLY A 613 34.25 -32.15 -27.44
C GLY A 613 32.87 -32.34 -26.79
N MET A 614 31.95 -31.36 -26.96
CA MET A 614 30.64 -31.32 -26.32
C MET A 614 29.87 -32.66 -26.40
N ALA A 615 29.66 -33.27 -25.24
CA ALA A 615 28.84 -34.48 -25.07
C ALA A 615 27.37 -34.11 -24.84
N GLY A 616 26.47 -35.11 -24.93
CA GLY A 616 25.04 -34.90 -24.68
C GLY A 616 24.71 -34.58 -23.22
N GLU A 617 25.54 -35.03 -22.28
CA GLU A 617 25.41 -34.73 -20.85
C GLU A 617 26.28 -33.53 -20.43
N PRO A 618 25.84 -32.74 -19.43
CA PRO A 618 26.59 -31.59 -18.94
C PRO A 618 27.85 -32.00 -18.18
N ASP A 619 28.96 -31.29 -18.41
CA ASP A 619 30.22 -31.49 -17.66
C ASP A 619 30.06 -31.15 -16.17
N PHE A 620 29.20 -30.17 -15.86
CA PHE A 620 28.84 -29.81 -14.48
C PHE A 620 27.35 -29.47 -14.36
N ALA A 621 26.73 -29.87 -13.25
CA ALA A 621 25.36 -29.51 -12.90
C ALA A 621 25.26 -29.09 -11.44
N VAL A 622 24.60 -27.96 -11.19
CA VAL A 622 24.34 -27.45 -9.84
C VAL A 622 22.83 -27.25 -9.68
N HIS A 623 22.24 -27.84 -8.64
CA HIS A 623 20.79 -27.82 -8.41
C HIS A 623 20.44 -26.99 -7.16
N TYR A 624 19.44 -26.13 -7.29
CA TYR A 624 18.91 -25.23 -6.26
C TYR A 624 17.46 -25.62 -5.96
N SER A 625 17.09 -25.82 -4.70
CA SER A 625 15.70 -26.13 -4.32
C SER A 625 14.85 -24.86 -4.25
N LEU A 626 13.71 -24.84 -4.93
CA LEU A 626 12.74 -23.73 -4.88
C LEU A 626 11.75 -24.01 -3.75
N ARG A 627 11.86 -23.31 -2.61
CA ARG A 627 10.78 -23.24 -1.61
C ARG A 627 9.86 -22.07 -1.96
N SER A 628 8.57 -22.34 -1.99
CA SER A 628 7.51 -21.36 -2.24
C SER A 628 7.57 -20.23 -1.21
N GLY A 629 7.72 -18.99 -1.66
CA GLY A 629 7.62 -17.82 -0.80
C GLY A 629 8.50 -16.67 -1.25
N ILE A 630 7.86 -15.59 -1.70
CA ILE A 630 8.44 -14.25 -1.78
C ILE A 630 8.91 -13.90 -0.36
N HIS A 631 10.21 -13.89 -0.14
CA HIS A 631 10.97 -13.04 0.79
C HIS A 631 12.43 -13.50 0.71
N SER A 632 13.36 -12.55 0.58
CA SER A 632 14.73 -12.78 1.06
C SER A 632 14.63 -13.23 2.52
N ILE A 633 14.98 -14.48 2.80
CA ILE A 633 14.96 -15.03 4.16
C ILE A 633 16.09 -14.36 4.95
N GLU A 634 15.77 -13.28 5.67
CA GLU A 634 16.38 -13.05 6.98
C GLU A 634 15.77 -14.10 7.95
N PRO A 635 16.57 -14.77 8.80
CA PRO A 635 16.02 -15.61 9.86
C PRO A 635 15.15 -14.76 10.79
N ALA A 636 13.96 -15.26 11.13
CA ALA A 636 13.12 -14.63 12.12
C ALA A 636 13.84 -14.57 13.48
N ARG A 637 13.91 -13.35 14.05
CA ARG A 637 14.36 -13.01 15.42
C ARG A 637 15.89 -12.95 15.65
N ILE A 638 16.50 -11.88 15.13
CA ILE A 638 17.83 -11.39 15.54
C ILE A 638 17.63 -10.22 16.51
N GLU A 639 18.03 -10.37 17.78
CA GLU A 639 18.19 -9.23 18.69
C GLU A 639 19.48 -8.49 18.31
N ARG A 640 19.36 -7.20 17.96
CA ARG A 640 20.47 -6.33 17.55
C ARG A 640 20.90 -5.46 18.75
N PRO A 641 21.96 -5.80 19.50
CA PRO A 641 22.24 -5.14 20.78
C PRO A 641 22.98 -3.79 20.66
N PHE A 642 23.26 -3.31 19.44
CA PHE A 642 23.99 -2.07 19.20
C PHE A 642 23.42 -1.33 17.98
N ASP A 643 23.30 -0.01 18.09
CA ASP A 643 22.71 0.93 17.14
C ASP A 643 23.03 0.66 15.65
N THR A 644 21.98 0.70 14.82
CA THR A 644 21.99 0.89 13.34
C THR A 644 23.20 0.34 12.57
N LEU A 645 23.13 -0.93 12.16
CA LEU A 645 23.97 -1.48 11.09
C LEU A 645 23.70 -0.71 9.78
N ASN A 646 24.62 0.17 9.37
CA ASN A 646 24.54 0.97 8.14
C ASN A 646 24.86 0.13 6.88
N VAL A 647 24.06 -0.92 6.63
CA VAL A 647 24.22 -1.88 5.53
C VAL A 647 23.17 -1.59 4.45
N ILE A 648 23.62 -1.33 3.22
CA ILE A 648 22.81 -0.99 2.03
C ILE A 648 22.17 -2.25 1.43
N LEU A 649 22.93 -3.33 1.31
CA LEU A 649 22.53 -4.63 0.78
C LEU A 649 23.28 -5.72 1.53
N SER A 650 22.66 -6.88 1.75
CA SER A 650 23.32 -8.00 2.41
C SER A 650 22.96 -9.35 1.80
N CYS A 651 23.82 -10.34 2.04
CA CYS A 651 23.54 -11.74 1.79
C CYS A 651 24.25 -12.61 2.83
N MET A 652 23.64 -13.76 3.14
CA MET A 652 24.25 -14.78 3.99
C MET A 652 25.29 -15.57 3.19
N VAL A 653 26.39 -15.93 3.85
CA VAL A 653 27.38 -16.85 3.31
C VAL A 653 27.48 -18.04 4.26
N GLY A 654 26.90 -19.17 3.84
CA GLY A 654 26.62 -20.27 4.75
C GLY A 654 25.72 -19.86 5.92
N ASP A 655 25.94 -20.49 7.07
CA ASP A 655 25.23 -20.23 8.33
C ASP A 655 26.04 -19.36 9.32
N GLU A 656 27.26 -18.98 8.95
CA GLU A 656 28.32 -18.52 9.87
C GLU A 656 28.55 -17.00 9.82
N TYR A 657 28.30 -16.34 8.68
CA TYR A 657 28.50 -14.90 8.55
C TYR A 657 27.59 -14.21 7.53
N LEU A 658 27.26 -12.95 7.81
CA LEU A 658 26.54 -12.03 6.94
C LEU A 658 27.56 -11.17 6.17
N LEU A 659 27.40 -11.07 4.86
CA LEU A 659 28.15 -10.14 4.03
C LEU A 659 27.27 -8.93 3.73
N GLY A 660 27.70 -7.73 4.15
CA GLY A 660 26.95 -6.48 4.00
C GLY A 660 27.72 -5.42 3.23
N LEU A 661 27.07 -4.77 2.27
CA LEU A 661 27.58 -3.60 1.56
C LEU A 661 27.34 -2.34 2.41
N VAL A 662 28.40 -1.66 2.81
CA VAL A 662 28.38 -0.50 3.72
C VAL A 662 28.88 0.74 2.98
N LYS A 663 28.26 1.89 3.26
CA LYS A 663 28.72 3.20 2.77
C LYS A 663 29.57 3.87 3.85
N SER A 664 30.77 4.30 3.50
CA SER A 664 31.63 5.09 4.40
C SER A 664 32.13 6.35 3.70
N GLY A 665 32.04 7.50 4.37
CA GLY A 665 32.56 8.78 3.87
C GLY A 665 31.96 10.02 4.52
N HIS A 666 32.77 11.07 4.65
CA HIS A 666 32.33 12.42 5.03
C HIS A 666 32.11 13.29 3.80
N LEU A 667 31.00 14.07 3.84
CA LEU A 667 30.51 15.24 3.06
C LEU A 667 30.90 15.48 1.59
N ILE A 668 31.99 14.91 1.04
CA ILE A 668 32.47 15.21 -0.32
C ILE A 668 32.89 13.94 -1.10
N THR A 669 33.19 12.79 -0.46
CA THR A 669 33.40 11.52 -1.19
C THR A 669 32.84 10.31 -0.42
N THR A 670 31.82 9.66 -0.97
CA THR A 670 31.33 8.36 -0.44
C THR A 670 31.97 7.18 -1.15
N ARG A 671 32.46 6.22 -0.36
CA ARG A 671 33.02 4.94 -0.82
C ARG A 671 32.14 3.77 -0.34
N LEU A 672 32.19 2.67 -1.07
CA LEU A 672 31.43 1.45 -0.82
C LEU A 672 32.38 0.33 -0.43
N TYR A 673 32.02 -0.41 0.61
CA TYR A 673 32.82 -1.49 1.16
C TYR A 673 31.94 -2.71 1.42
N LEU A 674 32.45 -3.91 1.18
CA LEU A 674 31.87 -5.13 1.75
C LEU A 674 32.44 -5.33 3.14
N HIS A 675 31.56 -5.52 4.11
CA HIS A 675 31.87 -5.91 5.47
C HIS A 675 31.37 -7.32 5.73
N ARG A 676 32.16 -8.12 6.43
CA ARG A 676 31.79 -9.42 6.97
C ARG A 676 31.40 -9.26 8.43
N PHE A 677 30.22 -9.74 8.80
CA PHE A 677 29.70 -9.76 10.17
C PHE A 677 29.55 -11.21 10.61
N GLU A 678 30.19 -11.60 11.71
CA GLU A 678 30.10 -12.98 12.20
C GLU A 678 28.80 -13.19 12.96
N ILE A 679 28.23 -14.39 12.81
CA ILE A 679 26.95 -14.77 13.39
C ILE A 679 27.23 -15.80 14.47
N THR A 680 27.06 -15.40 15.74
CA THR A 680 27.24 -16.30 16.88
C THR A 680 25.89 -16.77 17.39
N ARG A 681 25.66 -18.08 17.46
CA ARG A 681 24.45 -18.66 18.06
C ARG A 681 24.68 -18.90 19.55
N ARG A 682 23.73 -18.49 20.40
CA ARG A 682 23.77 -18.82 21.84
C ARG A 682 23.48 -20.31 22.05
N GLU A 683 23.89 -20.85 23.20
CA GLU A 683 23.77 -22.28 23.55
C GLU A 683 22.32 -22.82 23.48
N ASP A 684 21.32 -21.95 23.60
CA ASP A 684 19.90 -22.31 23.50
C ASP A 684 19.40 -22.52 22.05
N GLN A 685 20.25 -22.28 21.04
CA GLN A 685 19.94 -22.31 19.60
C GLN A 685 18.76 -21.43 19.14
N THR A 686 18.23 -20.55 20.01
CA THR A 686 17.06 -19.70 19.70
C THR A 686 17.41 -18.24 19.51
N HIS A 687 18.61 -17.81 19.94
CA HIS A 687 19.07 -16.42 19.81
C HIS A 687 20.42 -16.33 19.08
N VAL A 688 20.50 -15.39 18.13
CA VAL A 688 21.66 -15.16 17.27
C VAL A 688 22.16 -13.73 17.46
N SER A 689 23.45 -13.57 17.75
CA SER A 689 24.11 -12.27 17.87
C SER A 689 25.05 -12.02 16.68
N ILE A 690 25.01 -10.81 16.12
CA ILE A 690 25.89 -10.39 15.02
C ILE A 690 27.02 -9.53 15.58
N SER A 691 28.27 -9.87 15.24
CA SER A 691 29.46 -9.12 15.66
C SER A 691 29.67 -7.83 14.85
N ARG A 692 30.58 -6.97 15.29
CA ARG A 692 30.94 -5.73 14.55
C ARG A 692 31.57 -6.09 13.20
N GLY A 693 30.99 -5.58 12.12
CA GLY A 693 31.42 -5.90 10.76
C GLY A 693 32.84 -5.44 10.44
N ARG A 694 33.65 -6.36 9.93
CA ARG A 694 35.01 -6.09 9.45
C ARG A 694 35.00 -5.87 7.95
N GLU A 695 35.68 -4.82 7.48
CA GLU A 695 35.86 -4.57 6.05
C GLU A 695 36.63 -5.73 5.40
N VAL A 696 36.14 -6.24 4.27
CA VAL A 696 36.75 -7.34 3.52
C VAL A 696 37.06 -6.97 2.07
N LEU A 697 36.42 -5.95 1.50
CA LEU A 697 36.70 -5.51 0.13
C LEU A 697 36.20 -4.07 -0.12
N GLU A 698 37.05 -3.19 -0.67
CA GLU A 698 36.63 -1.90 -1.22
C GLU A 698 36.07 -2.08 -2.64
N ILE A 699 34.90 -1.52 -2.91
CA ILE A 699 34.28 -1.57 -4.24
C ILE A 699 34.92 -0.51 -5.16
N PRO A 700 35.31 -0.88 -6.40
CA PRO A 700 35.92 0.07 -7.33
C PRO A 700 35.03 1.29 -7.58
N LYS A 701 35.62 2.49 -7.63
CA LYS A 701 34.90 3.77 -7.84
C LYS A 701 34.06 3.82 -9.13
N GLY A 702 34.42 3.03 -10.14
CA GLY A 702 33.68 2.94 -11.40
C GLY A 702 32.47 2.03 -11.35
N PHE A 703 32.30 1.26 -10.27
CA PHE A 703 31.13 0.40 -10.08
C PHE A 703 30.03 1.19 -9.38
N ASN A 704 28.97 1.50 -10.12
CA ASN A 704 27.78 2.17 -9.59
C ASN A 704 27.11 1.32 -8.50
N GLN A 705 26.33 1.96 -7.63
CA GLN A 705 25.69 1.31 -6.48
C GLN A 705 24.96 0.03 -6.89
N ALA A 706 25.33 -1.09 -6.25
CA ALA A 706 24.72 -2.38 -6.51
C ALA A 706 23.22 -2.38 -6.17
N SER A 707 22.41 -3.04 -7.00
CA SER A 707 21.01 -3.35 -6.76
C SER A 707 20.81 -4.76 -6.21
N LYS A 708 21.77 -5.68 -6.45
CA LYS A 708 21.78 -7.04 -5.87
C LYS A 708 23.17 -7.45 -5.41
N ILE A 709 23.20 -8.24 -4.33
CA ILE A 709 24.39 -8.93 -3.84
C ILE A 709 24.08 -10.41 -3.62
N ARG A 710 25.02 -11.26 -4.04
CA ARG A 710 25.07 -12.69 -3.74
C ARG A 710 26.48 -13.07 -3.37
N ALA A 711 26.62 -14.13 -2.60
CA ALA A 711 27.90 -14.73 -2.30
C ALA A 711 27.78 -16.24 -2.45
N TYR A 712 28.85 -16.85 -2.97
CA TYR A 712 28.92 -18.28 -3.21
C TYR A 712 30.18 -18.82 -2.55
N GLU A 713 30.06 -19.85 -1.75
CA GLU A 713 31.20 -20.49 -1.10
C GLU A 713 31.48 -21.83 -1.77
N GLN A 714 32.71 -22.01 -2.24
CA GLN A 714 33.16 -23.25 -2.85
C GLN A 714 34.58 -23.55 -2.36
N GLN A 715 34.77 -24.74 -1.78
CA GLN A 715 36.07 -25.21 -1.27
C GLN A 715 36.75 -24.25 -0.27
N GLY A 716 35.97 -23.53 0.54
CA GLY A 716 36.47 -22.61 1.58
C GLY A 716 36.83 -21.21 1.08
N VAL A 717 36.55 -20.89 -0.19
CA VAL A 717 36.67 -19.53 -0.75
C VAL A 717 35.26 -19.00 -1.02
N ALA A 718 34.98 -17.80 -0.51
CA ALA A 718 33.70 -17.12 -0.73
C ALA A 718 33.86 -16.06 -1.81
N THR A 719 33.09 -16.17 -2.89
CA THR A 719 33.07 -15.20 -4.00
C THR A 719 31.85 -14.30 -3.87
N ALA A 720 32.06 -12.99 -3.77
CA ALA A 720 30.99 -12.00 -3.78
C ALA A 720 30.66 -11.56 -5.20
N VAL A 721 29.37 -11.47 -5.51
CA VAL A 721 28.83 -11.03 -6.79
C VAL A 721 27.88 -9.86 -6.55
N LEU A 722 28.25 -8.70 -7.08
CA LEU A 722 27.50 -7.47 -7.04
C LEU A 722 26.99 -7.14 -8.44
N TRP A 723 25.72 -6.76 -8.55
CA TRP A 723 25.10 -6.37 -9.80
C TRP A 723 24.43 -5.02 -9.63
N ASN A 724 24.67 -4.09 -10.55
CA ASN A 724 24.07 -2.74 -10.56
C ASN A 724 23.17 -2.50 -11.78
N GLU A 725 22.55 -3.55 -12.29
CA GLU A 725 21.71 -3.58 -13.52
C GLU A 725 22.49 -3.43 -14.83
N THR A 726 23.67 -2.81 -14.82
CA THR A 726 24.46 -2.52 -16.03
C THR A 726 25.82 -3.22 -16.08
N SER A 727 26.37 -3.57 -14.93
CA SER A 727 27.66 -4.25 -14.80
C SER A 727 27.64 -5.21 -13.62
N LEU A 728 28.43 -6.28 -13.74
CA LEU A 728 28.70 -7.24 -12.69
C LEU A 728 30.10 -6.99 -12.13
N PHE A 729 30.20 -6.99 -10.81
CA PHE A 729 31.46 -6.99 -10.10
C PHE A 729 31.54 -8.26 -9.27
N MET A 730 32.56 -9.06 -9.56
CA MET A 730 32.81 -10.34 -8.90
C MET A 730 34.19 -10.29 -8.27
N SER A 731 34.29 -10.68 -7.00
CA SER A 731 35.57 -10.76 -6.32
C SER A 731 35.55 -11.84 -5.27
N ASP A 732 36.65 -12.59 -5.20
CA ASP A 732 36.89 -13.51 -4.11
C ASP A 732 37.17 -12.73 -2.83
N LEU A 733 36.59 -13.20 -1.73
CA LEU A 733 36.76 -12.64 -0.41
C LEU A 733 37.91 -13.34 0.30
N PRO A 734 38.69 -12.60 1.11
CA PRO A 734 39.74 -13.22 1.93
C PRO A 734 39.14 -14.26 2.90
N PRO A 735 39.83 -15.39 3.15
CA PRO A 735 39.35 -16.46 4.02
C PRO A 735 39.05 -15.95 5.43
N SER A 736 38.16 -16.65 6.15
CA SER A 736 37.65 -16.23 7.47
C SER A 736 38.66 -16.36 8.62
N ASN A 737 39.80 -17.04 8.42
CA ASN A 737 40.75 -17.31 9.49
C ASN A 737 42.03 -16.47 9.40
N GLY A 738 42.18 -15.53 10.35
CA GLY A 738 43.46 -15.25 11.04
C GLY A 738 44.32 -14.08 10.56
N HIS A 739 44.35 -13.03 11.39
CA HIS A 739 45.44 -12.04 11.57
C HIS A 739 46.20 -11.49 10.35
N ASN A 740 45.97 -10.21 10.08
CA ASN A 740 47.02 -9.18 10.26
C ASN A 740 46.39 -7.85 10.67
#